data_AF-A0A945GKN0-F1
#
_entry.id   AF-A0A945GKN0-F1
#
_cell.length_a   1.000
_cell.length_b   1.000
_cell.length_c   1.000
_cell.angle_alpha   90.00
_cell.angle_beta   90.00
_cell.angle_gamma   90.00
#
_symmetry.space_group_name_H-M   'P 1'
#
loop_
_entity.id
_entity.type
_entity.pdbx_description
1 polymer ?
#
loop_
_entity_poly.entity_id
_entity_poly.type
_entity_poly.pdbx_seq_one_letter_code
_entity_poly.pdbx_strand_id
1 'polypeptide(L)'
;RADHTFTWKLRGFDVEGASYRLRIAVHGDQIGGFSEFLKVPEAWERDYEELRSHNLATGLIASFFLVLTLLAMLVVFFVNIRQRDIRWKTAVIFGGIAFVLTLLANLNNLPVTEYAYETTETYGSYLTNQLLVSLLSALAQGLFILFLTAAAEPVYRRAYGDQIRLNEQFQPHGMRTKRFLLGTVLGLTMTAFFFAYQTIFYLIAEKFGAWSPAQIPYDEMVNTYIPWIMVLLIGFLPAVSEEFISRAFSIPFLQRYLKSRWAAVVISALIWGFAHATYPQQPFFIRGLEVGIAGIIIGAVMLRWGILAPLVWHYTVDALYTALILLRSSNSYFVISAALSAGILLLPLLVATLIYLRRRFFVDPTSMLNRADSPPLASEQAPEAGELLPPEAQLLRELPDSVLANYRPLSGSRLGLAAVIVAVFASLLFLEVERPLQQVDFALTSDEARQKAIEHLQASGTQPDTFHVAVFQQHQPDGDAIKYILERASIDRVNQYYTQDLRASLWMVRFFRPLQKEEFWVEVDPQNGEIYSVRHLLDEDAPGADLEEEEARIIAEEHMRAYGLDPDAFELKQSSSEKLDARRDHRFIWEAREGDPRNLDELHFRCEVRIAGDQPVALRRHFKLPEAWQRERDESTTLQATLGGLRIALIVAVALHLLYLLIRQVRSGGISWLSLIKIGTLAGLVVMLGFLNSLP
;
A
#
# COMPACT_ATOMS: atom_id res chain seq x y z
N ARG A 1 10.17 14.09 36.33
CA ARG A 1 8.77 13.92 36.81
C ARG A 1 8.45 12.44 36.81
N ALA A 2 7.57 11.97 37.69
CA ALA A 2 7.07 10.59 37.64
C ALA A 2 5.75 10.59 36.87
N ASP A 3 5.64 9.75 35.86
CA ASP A 3 4.42 9.59 35.06
C ASP A 3 3.84 8.21 35.36
N HIS A 4 2.52 8.13 35.55
CA HIS A 4 1.81 6.92 35.92
C HIS A 4 0.76 6.57 34.87
N THR A 5 0.60 5.28 34.58
CA THR A 5 -0.52 4.78 33.78
C THR A 5 -1.28 3.75 34.59
N PHE A 6 -2.58 3.94 34.75
CA PHE A 6 -3.45 3.03 35.45
C PHE A 6 -4.41 2.38 34.45
N THR A 7 -4.54 1.06 34.50
CA THR A 7 -5.52 0.32 33.68
C THR A 7 -6.44 -0.48 34.60
N TRP A 8 -7.76 -0.28 34.47
CA TRP A 8 -8.78 -1.01 35.24
C TRP A 8 -9.63 -1.87 34.32
N LYS A 9 -9.92 -3.11 34.75
CA LYS A 9 -10.95 -3.97 34.17
C LYS A 9 -12.32 -3.62 34.77
N LEU A 10 -13.31 -3.34 33.93
CA LEU A 10 -14.68 -3.08 34.38
C LEU A 10 -15.27 -4.34 35.01
N ARG A 11 -15.77 -4.22 36.25
CA ARG A 11 -16.37 -5.35 36.97
C ARG A 11 -17.66 -5.79 36.31
N GLY A 12 -17.82 -7.10 36.14
CA GLY A 12 -19.03 -7.71 35.57
C GLY A 12 -19.18 -7.58 34.05
N PHE A 13 -18.18 -7.00 33.36
CA PHE A 13 -18.13 -6.99 31.90
C PHE A 13 -17.06 -7.98 31.43
N ASP A 14 -17.51 -9.17 31.04
CA ASP A 14 -16.69 -10.22 30.46
C ASP A 14 -17.51 -10.93 29.37
N VAL A 15 -16.99 -10.96 28.14
CA VAL A 15 -17.65 -11.58 26.99
C VAL A 15 -16.66 -12.56 26.37
N GLU A 16 -16.82 -13.84 26.71
CA GLU A 16 -15.93 -14.93 26.23
C GLU A 16 -14.44 -14.60 26.45
N GLY A 17 -14.08 -14.07 27.63
CA GLY A 17 -12.72 -13.65 27.98
C GLY A 17 -12.34 -12.23 27.54
N ALA A 18 -13.13 -11.59 26.66
CA ALA A 18 -12.92 -10.19 26.32
C ALA A 18 -13.39 -9.27 27.47
N SER A 19 -12.54 -8.32 27.85
CA SER A 19 -12.80 -7.45 29.01
C SER A 19 -12.75 -5.97 28.65
N TYR A 20 -13.70 -5.19 29.17
CA TYR A 20 -13.70 -3.75 29.01
C TYR A 20 -12.66 -3.12 29.92
N ARG A 21 -11.76 -2.32 29.36
CA ARG A 21 -10.65 -1.70 30.09
C ARG A 21 -10.67 -0.18 29.97
N LEU A 22 -10.40 0.45 31.10
CA LEU A 22 -10.22 1.89 31.24
C LEU A 22 -8.75 2.18 31.50
N ARG A 23 -8.14 3.07 30.71
CA ARG A 23 -6.76 3.53 30.93
C ARG A 23 -6.72 5.03 31.22
N ILE A 24 -6.03 5.41 32.28
CA ILE A 24 -5.76 6.81 32.63
C ILE A 24 -4.25 7.02 32.73
N ALA A 25 -3.75 8.00 32.00
CA ALA A 25 -2.37 8.47 32.11
C ALA A 25 -2.32 9.73 33.00
N VAL A 26 -1.34 9.80 33.88
CA VAL A 26 -1.04 10.94 34.76
C VAL A 26 0.42 11.33 34.52
N HIS A 27 0.67 12.57 34.10
CA HIS A 27 2.01 13.11 33.88
C HIS A 27 2.37 14.03 35.05
N GLY A 28 3.30 13.60 35.91
CA GLY A 28 3.55 14.29 37.18
C GLY A 28 2.29 14.36 38.05
N ASP A 29 1.74 15.56 38.18
CA ASP A 29 0.54 15.89 38.95
C ASP A 29 -0.69 16.18 38.07
N GLN A 30 -0.61 15.99 36.75
CA GLN A 30 -1.66 16.32 35.79
C GLN A 30 -2.22 15.09 35.09
N ILE A 31 -3.52 15.09 34.78
CA ILE A 31 -4.12 14.07 33.93
C ILE A 31 -3.58 14.25 32.50
N GLY A 32 -2.85 13.24 32.02
CA GLY A 32 -2.24 13.21 30.69
C GLY A 32 -3.15 12.63 29.61
N GLY A 33 -4.08 11.74 29.97
CA GLY A 33 -5.01 11.14 29.00
C GLY A 33 -5.96 10.11 29.59
N PHE A 34 -6.98 9.76 28.80
CA PHE A 34 -8.03 8.81 29.13
C PHE A 34 -8.38 8.00 27.88
N SER A 35 -8.49 6.68 27.98
CA SER A 35 -9.00 5.82 26.90
C SER A 35 -9.79 4.62 27.41
N GLU A 36 -10.74 4.19 26.59
CA GLU A 36 -11.60 3.03 26.81
C GLU A 36 -11.42 2.05 25.65
N PHE A 37 -11.22 0.77 25.95
CA PHE A 37 -11.01 -0.27 24.94
C PHE A 37 -11.44 -1.64 25.42
N LEU A 38 -11.71 -2.55 24.49
CA LEU A 38 -11.95 -3.96 24.78
C LEU A 38 -10.61 -4.72 24.64
N LYS A 39 -10.10 -5.32 25.71
CA LYS A 39 -8.99 -6.28 25.60
C LYS A 39 -9.57 -7.62 25.16
N VAL A 40 -9.24 -8.00 23.94
CA VAL A 40 -9.58 -9.30 23.36
C VAL A 40 -8.47 -10.31 23.73
N PRO A 41 -8.82 -11.58 24.02
CA PRO A 41 -7.83 -12.63 24.26
C PRO A 41 -6.94 -12.84 23.04
N GLU A 42 -5.62 -12.97 23.25
CA GLU A 42 -4.66 -13.18 22.16
C GLU A 42 -4.93 -14.49 21.40
N ALA A 43 -5.45 -15.52 22.08
CA ALA A 43 -5.87 -16.76 21.42
C ALA A 43 -6.98 -16.52 20.39
N TRP A 44 -8.01 -15.73 20.73
CA TRP A 44 -9.08 -15.40 19.80
C TRP A 44 -8.59 -14.53 18.64
N GLU A 45 -7.71 -13.55 18.90
CA GLU A 45 -7.13 -12.72 17.84
C GLU A 45 -6.38 -13.58 16.81
N ARG A 46 -5.62 -14.58 17.27
CA ARG A 46 -4.93 -15.54 16.39
C ARG A 46 -5.90 -16.39 15.58
N ASP A 47 -6.91 -16.96 16.22
CA ASP A 47 -7.93 -17.77 15.52
C ASP A 47 -8.65 -16.92 14.46
N TYR A 48 -8.94 -15.65 14.78
CA TYR A 48 -9.54 -14.71 13.84
C TYR A 48 -8.58 -14.35 12.70
N GLU A 49 -7.29 -14.13 12.96
CA GLU A 49 -6.27 -13.93 11.93
C GLU A 49 -6.13 -15.14 11.00
N GLU A 50 -6.16 -16.37 11.54
CA GLU A 50 -6.15 -17.60 10.75
C GLU A 50 -7.37 -17.67 9.82
N LEU A 51 -8.57 -17.39 10.34
CA LEU A 51 -9.79 -17.31 9.53
C LEU A 51 -9.68 -16.23 8.43
N ARG A 52 -9.11 -15.06 8.77
CA ARG A 52 -8.86 -13.95 7.83
C ARG A 52 -7.80 -14.29 6.78
N SER A 53 -6.87 -15.19 7.09
CA SER A 53 -5.82 -15.60 6.13
C SER A 53 -6.42 -16.19 4.85
N HIS A 54 -7.55 -16.90 4.94
CA HIS A 54 -8.26 -17.45 3.79
C HIS A 54 -8.91 -16.36 2.91
N ASN A 55 -9.45 -15.31 3.53
CA ASN A 55 -9.94 -14.11 2.83
C ASN A 55 -8.80 -13.46 2.03
N LEU A 56 -7.66 -13.26 2.70
CA LEU A 56 -6.46 -12.66 2.11
C LEU A 56 -5.91 -13.51 0.96
N ALA A 57 -5.76 -14.83 1.16
CA ALA A 57 -5.28 -15.75 0.13
C ALA A 57 -6.15 -15.72 -1.12
N THR A 58 -7.47 -15.71 -0.95
CA THR A 58 -8.41 -15.62 -2.07
C THR A 58 -8.31 -14.27 -2.80
N GLY A 59 -8.20 -13.17 -2.04
CA GLY A 59 -7.97 -11.83 -2.57
C GLY A 59 -6.65 -11.69 -3.32
N LEU A 60 -5.58 -12.37 -2.86
CA LEU A 60 -4.27 -12.40 -3.53
C LEU A 60 -4.35 -13.09 -4.89
N ILE A 61 -5.08 -14.21 -5.00
CA ILE A 61 -5.31 -14.89 -6.29
C ILE A 61 -6.02 -13.96 -7.27
N ALA A 62 -7.08 -13.26 -6.82
CA ALA A 62 -7.77 -12.30 -7.68
C ALA A 62 -6.87 -11.11 -8.07
N SER A 63 -6.07 -10.59 -7.13
CA SER A 63 -5.11 -9.51 -7.37
C SER A 63 -4.04 -9.92 -8.38
N PHE A 64 -3.57 -11.17 -8.36
CA PHE A 64 -2.68 -11.70 -9.38
C PHE A 64 -3.31 -11.62 -10.79
N PHE A 65 -4.55 -12.06 -10.96
CA PHE A 65 -5.25 -11.93 -12.25
C PHE A 65 -5.54 -10.47 -12.63
N LEU A 66 -5.76 -9.59 -11.66
CA LEU A 66 -5.90 -8.15 -11.90
C LEU A 66 -4.59 -7.53 -12.42
N VAL A 67 -3.45 -7.91 -11.83
CA VAL A 67 -2.11 -7.49 -12.32
C VAL A 67 -1.89 -7.99 -13.76
N LEU A 68 -2.21 -9.25 -14.05
CA LEU A 68 -2.14 -9.77 -15.42
C LEU A 68 -3.05 -8.99 -16.38
N THR A 69 -4.22 -8.56 -15.93
CA THR A 69 -5.14 -7.72 -16.70
C THR A 69 -4.55 -6.34 -16.97
N LEU A 70 -3.95 -5.69 -15.97
CA LEU A 70 -3.28 -4.39 -16.13
C LEU A 70 -2.05 -4.48 -17.05
N LEU A 71 -1.29 -5.58 -16.99
CA LEU A 71 -0.20 -5.85 -17.93
C LEU A 71 -0.72 -6.03 -19.36
N ALA A 72 -1.82 -6.76 -19.55
CA ALA A 72 -2.48 -6.87 -20.84
C ALA A 72 -2.97 -5.50 -21.36
N MET A 73 -3.55 -4.66 -20.48
CA MET A 73 -3.92 -3.29 -20.80
C MET A 73 -2.70 -2.46 -21.23
N LEU A 74 -1.56 -2.61 -20.56
CA LEU A 74 -0.32 -1.92 -20.91
C LEU A 74 0.19 -2.31 -22.29
N VAL A 75 0.19 -3.61 -22.61
CA VAL A 75 0.55 -4.09 -23.95
C VAL A 75 -0.40 -3.52 -25.01
N VAL A 76 -1.72 -3.61 -24.78
CA VAL A 76 -2.74 -3.11 -25.71
C VAL A 76 -2.65 -1.58 -25.86
N PHE A 77 -2.33 -0.85 -24.79
CA PHE A 77 -2.08 0.58 -24.83
C PHE A 77 -0.95 0.93 -25.80
N PHE A 78 0.22 0.29 -25.70
CA PHE A 78 1.32 0.54 -26.64
C PHE A 78 1.02 0.10 -28.08
N VAL A 79 0.29 -1.00 -28.27
CA VAL A 79 -0.20 -1.41 -29.60
C VAL A 79 -1.09 -0.32 -30.20
N ASN A 80 -2.03 0.22 -29.43
CA ASN A 80 -2.94 1.28 -29.88
C ASN A 80 -2.22 2.63 -30.07
N ILE A 81 -1.16 2.93 -29.31
CA ILE A 81 -0.27 4.07 -29.57
C ILE A 81 0.35 3.94 -30.95
N ARG A 82 0.92 2.77 -31.27
CA ARG A 82 1.55 2.50 -32.57
C ARG A 82 0.55 2.62 -33.71
N GLN A 83 -0.66 2.11 -33.52
CA GLN A 83 -1.76 2.18 -34.50
C GLN A 83 -2.42 3.57 -34.59
N ARG A 84 -2.05 4.52 -33.71
CA ARG A 84 -2.66 5.85 -33.61
C ARG A 84 -4.17 5.83 -33.38
N ASP A 85 -4.68 4.80 -32.70
CA ASP A 85 -6.12 4.58 -32.47
C ASP A 85 -6.59 5.03 -31.08
N ILE A 86 -5.75 5.75 -30.32
CA ILE A 86 -6.10 6.27 -28.99
C ILE A 86 -6.76 7.64 -29.12
N ARG A 87 -7.94 7.79 -28.51
CA ARG A 87 -8.61 9.09 -28.33
C ARG A 87 -8.05 9.84 -27.12
N TRP A 88 -6.92 10.51 -27.32
CA TRP A 88 -6.25 11.27 -26.26
C TRP A 88 -7.14 12.30 -25.59
N LYS A 89 -8.02 12.98 -26.35
CA LYS A 89 -8.97 13.94 -25.77
C LYS A 89 -9.89 13.28 -24.74
N THR A 90 -10.43 12.10 -25.05
CA THR A 90 -11.29 11.35 -24.11
C THR A 90 -10.50 10.94 -22.87
N ALA A 91 -9.31 10.36 -23.05
CA ALA A 91 -8.46 9.90 -21.95
C ALA A 91 -8.04 11.07 -21.03
N VAL A 92 -7.69 12.23 -21.61
CA VAL A 92 -7.34 13.45 -20.86
C VAL A 92 -8.55 14.01 -20.10
N ILE A 93 -9.76 13.95 -20.64
CA ILE A 93 -10.97 14.40 -19.92
C ILE A 93 -11.20 13.54 -18.67
N PHE A 94 -11.22 12.21 -18.81
CA PHE A 94 -11.42 11.31 -17.67
C PHE A 94 -10.28 11.42 -16.64
N GLY A 95 -9.02 11.47 -17.10
CA GLY A 95 -7.87 11.70 -16.23
C GLY A 95 -7.89 13.06 -15.53
N GLY A 96 -8.36 14.12 -16.22
CA GLY A 96 -8.52 15.45 -15.66
C GLY A 96 -9.61 15.52 -14.59
N ILE A 97 -10.74 14.83 -14.79
CA ILE A 97 -11.78 14.72 -13.76
C ILE A 97 -11.22 14.00 -12.53
N ALA A 98 -10.52 12.88 -12.72
CA ALA A 98 -9.89 12.15 -11.63
C ALA A 98 -8.88 13.03 -10.85
N PHE A 99 -8.05 13.78 -11.57
CA PHE A 99 -7.10 14.74 -10.99
C PHE A 99 -7.82 15.79 -10.14
N VAL A 100 -8.82 16.46 -10.69
CA VAL A 100 -9.53 17.54 -9.99
C VAL A 100 -10.27 17.01 -8.77
N LEU A 101 -11.00 15.90 -8.89
CA LEU A 101 -11.73 15.32 -7.76
C LEU A 101 -10.78 14.86 -6.66
N THR A 102 -9.64 14.25 -7.01
CA THR A 102 -8.63 13.80 -6.03
C THR A 102 -7.97 15.00 -5.34
N LEU A 103 -7.61 16.04 -6.09
CA LEU A 103 -7.01 17.24 -5.52
C LEU A 103 -7.99 17.93 -4.57
N LEU A 104 -9.24 18.11 -4.98
CA LEU A 104 -10.27 18.71 -4.13
C LEU A 104 -10.54 17.88 -2.88
N ALA A 105 -10.60 16.55 -3.01
CA ALA A 105 -10.77 15.65 -1.87
C ALA A 105 -9.62 15.77 -0.86
N ASN A 106 -8.37 15.77 -1.34
CA ASN A 106 -7.21 15.89 -0.47
C ASN A 106 -7.13 17.25 0.23
N LEU A 107 -7.39 18.34 -0.50
CA LEU A 107 -7.47 19.68 0.07
C LEU A 107 -8.61 19.81 1.08
N ASN A 108 -9.74 19.14 0.82
CA ASN A 108 -10.86 19.09 1.75
C ASN A 108 -10.55 18.26 3.01
N ASN A 109 -9.60 17.33 2.93
CA ASN A 109 -9.15 16.48 4.04
C ASN A 109 -8.10 17.15 4.94
N LEU A 110 -7.69 18.39 4.66
CA LEU A 110 -6.69 19.11 5.46
C LEU A 110 -7.02 19.20 6.96
N PRO A 111 -8.28 19.44 7.40
CA PRO A 111 -8.61 19.46 8.83
C PRO A 111 -8.36 18.12 9.52
N VAL A 112 -8.58 17.01 8.80
CA VAL A 112 -8.35 15.65 9.32
C VAL A 112 -6.86 15.39 9.45
N THR A 113 -6.05 15.77 8.45
CA THR A 113 -4.60 15.58 8.53
C THR A 113 -3.94 16.54 9.51
N GLU A 114 -4.55 17.70 9.77
CA GLU A 114 -4.07 18.69 10.74
C GLU A 114 -4.14 18.17 12.18
N TYR A 115 -5.05 17.22 12.45
CA TYR A 115 -5.09 16.51 13.74
C TYR A 115 -3.78 15.78 14.06
N ALA A 116 -3.08 15.27 13.04
CA ALA A 116 -1.81 14.57 13.16
C ALA A 116 -0.58 15.47 12.93
N TYR A 117 -0.76 16.80 12.96
CA TYR A 117 0.32 17.76 12.79
C TYR A 117 1.40 17.62 13.88
N GLU A 118 2.66 17.45 13.46
CA GLU A 118 3.78 17.34 14.37
C GLU A 118 4.30 18.71 14.78
N THR A 119 4.47 18.95 16.09
CA THR A 119 4.93 20.26 16.59
C THR A 119 6.43 20.54 16.35
N THR A 120 7.13 19.63 15.69
CA THR A 120 8.51 19.77 15.22
C THR A 120 8.56 20.49 13.87
N GLU A 121 7.52 20.44 13.04
CA GLU A 121 7.47 21.18 11.78
C GLU A 121 6.84 22.57 11.92
N THR A 122 7.27 23.53 11.11
CA THR A 122 6.54 24.80 11.00
C THR A 122 5.20 24.58 10.27
N TYR A 123 4.13 25.28 10.68
CA TYR A 123 2.82 25.13 10.03
C TYR A 123 2.85 25.42 8.52
N GLY A 124 3.73 26.34 8.08
CA GLY A 124 3.98 26.60 6.66
C GLY A 124 4.65 25.43 5.92
N SER A 125 5.56 24.70 6.58
CA SER A 125 6.15 23.46 6.05
C SER A 125 5.08 22.37 5.90
N TYR A 126 4.29 22.14 6.95
CA TYR A 126 3.17 21.22 6.95
C TYR A 126 2.21 21.47 5.77
N LEU A 127 1.70 22.70 5.63
CA LEU A 127 0.78 23.05 4.54
C LEU A 127 1.43 22.88 3.16
N THR A 128 2.73 23.21 3.02
CA THR A 128 3.47 23.04 1.77
C THR A 128 3.61 21.57 1.41
N ASN A 129 4.02 20.74 2.37
CA ASN A 129 4.12 19.29 2.21
C ASN A 129 2.77 18.70 1.84
N GLN A 130 1.69 19.11 2.53
CA GLN A 130 0.38 18.57 2.24
C GLN A 130 -0.12 18.97 0.84
N LEU A 131 0.13 20.21 0.40
CA LEU A 131 -0.21 20.64 -0.95
C LEU A 131 0.58 19.85 -2.01
N LEU A 132 1.88 19.62 -1.77
CA LEU A 132 2.74 18.85 -2.68
C LEU A 132 2.28 17.39 -2.77
N VAL A 133 2.05 16.72 -1.65
CA VAL A 133 1.53 15.34 -1.60
C VAL A 133 0.16 15.26 -2.27
N SER A 134 -0.72 16.24 -2.03
CA SER A 134 -2.04 16.34 -2.66
C SER A 134 -1.96 16.49 -4.19
N LEU A 135 -1.04 17.32 -4.70
CA LEU A 135 -0.83 17.49 -6.13
C LEU A 135 -0.24 16.24 -6.80
N LEU A 136 0.72 15.58 -6.14
CA LEU A 136 1.36 14.38 -6.67
C LEU A 136 0.41 13.19 -6.70
N SER A 137 -0.36 12.98 -5.62
CA SER A 137 -1.39 11.93 -5.58
C SER A 137 -2.49 12.18 -6.60
N ALA A 138 -2.97 13.43 -6.74
CA ALA A 138 -3.93 13.80 -7.77
C ALA A 138 -3.38 13.56 -9.19
N LEU A 139 -2.12 13.91 -9.45
CA LEU A 139 -1.46 13.67 -10.73
C LEU A 139 -1.33 12.17 -11.02
N ALA A 140 -0.88 11.38 -10.06
CA ALA A 140 -0.79 9.93 -10.19
C ALA A 140 -2.16 9.31 -10.51
N GLN A 141 -3.21 9.73 -9.79
CA GLN A 141 -4.57 9.26 -9.99
C GLN A 141 -5.13 9.65 -11.36
N GLY A 142 -4.86 10.89 -11.80
CA GLY A 142 -5.23 11.39 -13.12
C GLY A 142 -4.55 10.63 -14.25
N LEU A 143 -3.25 10.37 -14.13
CA LEU A 143 -2.48 9.57 -15.09
C LEU A 143 -2.94 8.11 -15.13
N PHE A 144 -3.29 7.52 -13.98
CA PHE A 144 -3.83 6.17 -13.91
C PHE A 144 -5.16 6.05 -14.67
N ILE A 145 -6.12 6.94 -14.42
CA ILE A 145 -7.41 6.94 -15.14
C ILE A 145 -7.23 7.26 -16.63
N LEU A 146 -6.30 8.16 -16.98
CA LEU A 146 -5.93 8.42 -18.37
C LEU A 146 -5.44 7.15 -19.06
N PHE A 147 -4.52 6.41 -18.41
CA PHE A 147 -4.02 5.14 -18.90
C PHE A 147 -5.15 4.12 -19.10
N LEU A 148 -6.00 3.89 -18.07
CA LEU A 148 -7.10 2.94 -18.17
C LEU A 148 -8.06 3.29 -19.31
N THR A 149 -8.42 4.57 -19.44
CA THR A 149 -9.28 5.07 -20.51
C THR A 149 -8.66 4.85 -21.88
N ALA A 150 -7.37 5.16 -22.04
CA ALA A 150 -6.65 5.02 -23.30
C ALA A 150 -6.42 3.56 -23.72
N ALA A 151 -6.31 2.63 -22.75
CA ALA A 151 -6.25 1.19 -23.00
C ALA A 151 -7.62 0.58 -23.32
N ALA A 152 -8.66 0.94 -22.56
CA ALA A 152 -9.98 0.32 -22.64
C ALA A 152 -10.83 0.85 -23.81
N GLU A 153 -10.81 2.15 -24.08
CA GLU A 153 -11.69 2.78 -25.09
C GLU A 153 -11.55 2.17 -26.50
N PRO A 154 -10.33 1.94 -27.04
CA PRO A 154 -10.20 1.36 -28.38
C PRO A 154 -10.73 -0.08 -28.45
N VAL A 155 -10.51 -0.88 -27.40
CA VAL A 155 -10.98 -2.27 -27.33
C VAL A 155 -12.51 -2.31 -27.27
N TYR A 156 -13.11 -1.50 -26.40
CA TYR A 156 -14.56 -1.37 -26.28
C TYR A 156 -15.20 -0.88 -27.59
N ARG A 157 -14.63 0.15 -28.22
CA ARG A 157 -15.15 0.72 -29.46
C ARG A 157 -15.18 -0.31 -30.59
N ARG A 158 -14.11 -1.09 -30.78
CA ARG A 158 -14.03 -2.12 -31.82
C ARG A 158 -14.99 -3.28 -31.56
N ALA A 159 -15.13 -3.71 -30.31
CA ALA A 159 -15.99 -4.83 -29.96
C ALA A 159 -17.49 -4.49 -30.03
N TYR A 160 -17.85 -3.24 -29.74
CA TYR A 160 -19.24 -2.81 -29.60
C TYR A 160 -19.57 -1.66 -30.54
N GLY A 161 -19.50 -1.91 -31.85
CA GLY A 161 -19.78 -0.94 -32.93
C GLY A 161 -21.16 -0.29 -32.84
N ASP A 162 -22.13 -1.02 -32.29
CA ASP A 162 -23.49 -0.53 -32.08
C ASP A 162 -23.67 0.32 -30.83
N GLN A 163 -22.66 0.58 -30.00
CA GLN A 163 -22.80 1.44 -28.82
C GLN A 163 -22.42 2.90 -29.14
N ILE A 164 -22.96 3.85 -28.38
CA ILE A 164 -22.58 5.27 -28.53
C ILE A 164 -21.14 5.45 -28.06
N ARG A 165 -20.35 6.17 -28.86
CA ARG A 165 -18.95 6.53 -28.57
C ARG A 165 -18.84 7.22 -27.21
N LEU A 166 -17.87 6.80 -26.40
CA LEU A 166 -17.73 7.25 -25.00
C LEU A 166 -17.70 8.78 -24.87
N ASN A 167 -17.00 9.48 -25.77
CA ASN A 167 -16.91 10.93 -25.77
C ASN A 167 -18.20 11.64 -26.21
N GLU A 168 -19.06 10.99 -26.99
CA GLU A 168 -20.32 11.55 -27.48
C GLU A 168 -21.45 11.40 -26.45
N GLN A 169 -21.37 10.40 -25.55
CA GLN A 169 -22.42 10.13 -24.56
C GLN A 169 -22.72 11.34 -23.67
N PHE A 170 -21.68 12.05 -23.25
CA PHE A 170 -21.78 13.22 -22.37
C PHE A 170 -21.85 14.56 -23.13
N GLN A 171 -22.01 14.54 -24.46
CA GLN A 171 -22.26 15.76 -25.24
C GLN A 171 -23.76 16.08 -25.28
N PRO A 172 -24.16 17.35 -25.48
CA PRO A 172 -25.57 17.74 -25.52
C PRO A 172 -26.42 16.95 -26.53
N HIS A 173 -25.88 16.57 -27.68
CA HIS A 173 -26.59 15.74 -28.66
C HIS A 173 -26.65 14.26 -28.27
N GLY A 174 -25.63 13.72 -27.60
CA GLY A 174 -25.63 12.36 -27.08
C GLY A 174 -26.65 12.16 -25.95
N MET A 175 -26.73 13.14 -25.02
CA MET A 175 -27.72 13.15 -23.94
C MET A 175 -29.17 13.14 -24.44
N ARG A 176 -29.40 13.55 -25.70
CA ARG A 176 -30.72 13.61 -26.35
C ARG A 176 -31.10 12.33 -27.09
N THR A 177 -30.26 11.30 -27.03
CA THR A 177 -30.56 10.00 -27.65
C THR A 177 -31.42 9.15 -26.72
N LYS A 178 -32.28 8.31 -27.29
CA LYS A 178 -33.07 7.32 -26.52
C LYS A 178 -32.16 6.39 -25.69
N ARG A 179 -30.98 6.09 -26.23
CA ARG A 179 -30.02 5.19 -25.60
C ARG A 179 -29.36 5.78 -24.37
N PHE A 180 -29.04 7.07 -24.38
CA PHE A 180 -28.56 7.76 -23.18
C PHE A 180 -29.62 7.71 -22.08
N LEU A 181 -30.86 8.09 -22.39
CA LEU A 181 -31.97 8.05 -21.42
C LEU A 181 -32.15 6.63 -20.83
N LEU A 182 -32.22 5.60 -21.68
CA LEU A 182 -32.36 4.22 -21.23
C LEU A 182 -31.17 3.74 -20.41
N GLY A 183 -29.93 4.11 -20.80
CA GLY A 183 -28.72 3.77 -20.05
C GLY A 183 -28.73 4.34 -18.63
N THR A 184 -29.10 5.63 -18.49
CA THR A 184 -29.18 6.29 -17.18
C THR A 184 -30.32 5.72 -16.33
N VAL A 185 -31.52 5.52 -16.89
CA VAL A 185 -32.64 4.90 -16.18
C VAL A 185 -32.29 3.48 -15.73
N LEU A 186 -31.65 2.71 -16.60
CA LEU A 186 -31.23 1.34 -16.28
C LEU A 186 -30.18 1.33 -15.17
N GLY A 187 -29.16 2.19 -15.24
CA GLY A 187 -28.14 2.30 -14.19
C GLY A 187 -28.75 2.63 -12.82
N LEU A 188 -29.65 3.62 -12.75
CA LEU A 188 -30.35 3.97 -11.51
C LEU A 188 -31.28 2.85 -11.01
N THR A 189 -31.96 2.16 -11.92
CA THR A 189 -32.80 1.01 -11.57
C THR A 189 -31.95 -0.15 -11.04
N MET A 190 -30.78 -0.37 -11.65
CA MET A 190 -29.80 -1.36 -11.19
C MET A 190 -29.26 -1.02 -9.81
N THR A 191 -29.15 0.26 -9.44
CA THR A 191 -28.74 0.66 -8.09
C THR A 191 -29.75 0.18 -7.06
N ALA A 192 -31.04 0.42 -7.29
CA ALA A 192 -32.10 -0.09 -6.42
C ALA A 192 -32.13 -1.63 -6.38
N PHE A 193 -31.97 -2.28 -7.54
CA PHE A 193 -31.84 -3.73 -7.63
C PHE A 193 -30.64 -4.25 -6.84
N PHE A 194 -29.48 -3.60 -6.92
CA PHE A 194 -28.25 -4.05 -6.28
C PHE A 194 -28.36 -4.00 -4.76
N PHE A 195 -28.92 -2.94 -4.19
CA PHE A 195 -29.19 -2.90 -2.74
C PHE A 195 -30.17 -3.99 -2.31
N ALA A 196 -31.26 -4.20 -3.06
CA ALA A 196 -32.21 -5.26 -2.77
C ALA A 196 -31.55 -6.65 -2.87
N TYR A 197 -30.75 -6.87 -3.92
CA TYR A 197 -29.97 -8.09 -4.13
C TYR A 197 -29.04 -8.35 -2.95
N GLN A 198 -28.25 -7.36 -2.54
CA GLN A 198 -27.30 -7.49 -1.44
C GLN A 198 -28.02 -7.78 -0.11
N THR A 199 -29.11 -7.07 0.19
CA THR A 199 -29.92 -7.34 1.38
C THR A 199 -30.49 -8.77 1.36
N ILE A 200 -31.10 -9.20 0.25
CA ILE A 200 -31.64 -10.55 0.11
C ILE A 200 -30.53 -11.60 0.22
N PHE A 201 -29.39 -11.36 -0.42
CA PHE A 201 -28.23 -12.26 -0.39
C PHE A 201 -27.77 -12.50 1.04
N TYR A 202 -27.54 -11.45 1.84
CA TYR A 202 -27.10 -11.61 3.22
C TYR A 202 -28.19 -12.15 4.15
N LEU A 203 -29.48 -11.79 3.95
CA LEU A 203 -30.59 -12.42 4.70
C LEU A 203 -30.71 -13.92 4.46
N ILE A 204 -30.32 -14.39 3.28
CA ILE A 204 -30.25 -15.82 2.97
C ILE A 204 -28.96 -16.41 3.54
N ALA A 205 -27.82 -15.78 3.29
CA ALA A 205 -26.50 -16.27 3.70
C ALA A 205 -26.39 -16.40 5.23
N GLU A 206 -26.99 -15.47 5.99
CA GLU A 206 -27.09 -15.54 7.46
C GLU A 206 -27.75 -16.84 7.94
N LYS A 207 -28.77 -17.35 7.21
CA LYS A 207 -29.40 -18.65 7.53
C LYS A 207 -28.46 -19.85 7.36
N PHE A 208 -27.37 -19.66 6.60
CA PHE A 208 -26.31 -20.64 6.41
C PHE A 208 -25.06 -20.32 7.25
N GLY A 209 -25.18 -19.41 8.23
CA GLY A 209 -24.08 -19.05 9.13
C GLY A 209 -23.10 -18.02 8.58
N ALA A 210 -23.45 -17.34 7.47
CA ALA A 210 -22.61 -16.24 6.99
C ALA A 210 -22.66 -15.06 7.96
N TRP A 211 -21.52 -14.41 8.15
CA TRP A 211 -21.37 -13.25 9.02
C TRP A 211 -20.69 -12.11 8.28
N SER A 212 -21.17 -10.89 8.50
CA SER A 212 -20.52 -9.66 8.01
C SER A 212 -20.36 -8.69 9.17
N PRO A 213 -19.16 -8.12 9.37
CA PRO A 213 -18.96 -7.13 10.40
C PRO A 213 -19.75 -5.84 10.11
N ALA A 214 -20.24 -5.20 11.16
CA ALA A 214 -20.74 -3.84 11.09
C ALA A 214 -19.57 -2.87 11.20
N GLN A 215 -19.41 -1.98 10.22
CA GLN A 215 -18.44 -0.89 10.25
C GLN A 215 -19.14 0.40 9.81
N ILE A 216 -18.69 1.54 10.32
CA ILE A 216 -19.10 2.86 9.86
C ILE A 216 -18.02 3.35 8.91
N PRO A 217 -18.17 3.19 7.58
CA PRO A 217 -17.15 3.65 6.65
C PRO A 217 -17.21 5.17 6.51
N TYR A 218 -16.06 5.79 6.23
CA TYR A 218 -15.93 7.22 5.94
C TYR A 218 -16.40 8.15 7.08
N ASP A 219 -16.24 7.73 8.33
CA ASP A 219 -16.58 8.47 9.54
C ASP A 219 -15.88 9.84 9.61
N GLU A 220 -14.59 9.89 9.28
CA GLU A 220 -13.80 11.14 9.30
C GLU A 220 -14.27 12.20 8.27
N MET A 221 -15.09 11.84 7.30
CA MET A 221 -15.58 12.78 6.28
C MET A 221 -16.39 13.93 6.90
N VAL A 222 -17.00 13.72 8.08
CA VAL A 222 -17.74 14.76 8.82
C VAL A 222 -16.84 15.88 9.34
N ASN A 223 -15.53 15.62 9.48
CA ASN A 223 -14.53 16.58 9.95
C ASN A 223 -13.97 17.46 8.83
N THR A 224 -14.45 17.30 7.59
CA THR A 224 -14.00 18.08 6.44
C THR A 224 -14.87 19.31 6.16
N TYR A 225 -14.34 20.32 5.46
CA TYR A 225 -15.07 21.57 5.16
C TYR A 225 -16.26 21.37 4.20
N ILE A 226 -16.11 20.45 3.25
CA ILE A 226 -17.06 20.18 2.17
C ILE A 226 -17.22 18.65 2.04
N PRO A 227 -17.91 17.98 2.99
CA PRO A 227 -17.99 16.50 3.08
C PRO A 227 -18.40 15.81 1.78
N TRP A 228 -19.25 16.44 0.99
CA TRP A 228 -19.79 15.87 -0.22
C TRP A 228 -18.80 15.76 -1.39
N ILE A 229 -17.61 16.37 -1.32
CA ILE A 229 -16.55 16.19 -2.33
C ILE A 229 -16.05 14.74 -2.32
N MET A 230 -15.90 14.15 -1.14
CA MET A 230 -15.51 12.75 -1.01
C MET A 230 -16.55 11.81 -1.62
N VAL A 231 -17.85 12.12 -1.47
CA VAL A 231 -18.94 11.39 -2.13
C VAL A 231 -18.77 11.39 -3.65
N LEU A 232 -18.39 12.53 -4.24
CA LEU A 232 -18.15 12.62 -5.69
C LEU A 232 -16.93 11.80 -6.13
N LEU A 233 -15.83 11.86 -5.37
CA LEU A 233 -14.61 11.11 -5.68
C LEU A 233 -14.84 9.61 -5.56
N ILE A 234 -15.41 9.14 -4.45
CA ILE A 234 -15.67 7.72 -4.19
C ILE A 234 -16.74 7.18 -5.14
N GLY A 235 -17.71 7.98 -5.58
CA GLY A 235 -18.58 7.58 -6.68
C GLY A 235 -17.84 7.47 -8.02
N PHE A 236 -16.97 8.41 -8.35
CA PHE A 236 -16.34 8.46 -9.69
C PHE A 236 -15.20 7.45 -9.86
N LEU A 237 -14.32 7.34 -8.87
CA LEU A 237 -13.04 6.67 -9.02
C LEU A 237 -13.18 5.14 -9.24
N PRO A 238 -13.87 4.38 -8.37
CA PRO A 238 -14.11 2.95 -8.56
C PRO A 238 -14.97 2.72 -9.81
N ALA A 239 -16.04 3.50 -10.00
CA ALA A 239 -16.91 3.38 -11.16
C ALA A 239 -16.16 3.46 -12.49
N VAL A 240 -15.25 4.42 -12.67
CA VAL A 240 -14.47 4.53 -13.91
C VAL A 240 -13.39 3.46 -13.99
N SER A 241 -12.59 3.31 -12.92
CA SER A 241 -11.44 2.40 -12.95
C SER A 241 -11.87 0.94 -13.11
N GLU A 242 -12.80 0.47 -12.29
CA GLU A 242 -13.21 -0.93 -12.23
C GLU A 242 -14.07 -1.32 -13.43
N GLU A 243 -14.96 -0.45 -13.91
CA GLU A 243 -15.74 -0.73 -15.12
C GLU A 243 -14.85 -0.69 -16.38
N PHE A 244 -13.81 0.14 -16.41
CA PHE A 244 -12.89 0.15 -17.54
C PHE A 244 -12.00 -1.07 -17.58
N ILE A 245 -11.46 -1.49 -16.43
CA ILE A 245 -10.66 -2.71 -16.31
C ILE A 245 -11.53 -3.93 -16.61
N SER A 246 -12.64 -4.08 -15.90
CA SER A 246 -13.40 -5.31 -15.92
C SER A 246 -14.31 -5.41 -17.15
N ARG A 247 -15.07 -4.36 -17.48
CA ARG A 247 -16.13 -4.48 -18.50
C ARG A 247 -15.66 -3.96 -19.85
N ALA A 248 -15.18 -2.72 -19.89
CA ALA A 248 -14.80 -2.08 -21.15
C ALA A 248 -13.55 -2.73 -21.78
N PHE A 249 -12.61 -3.21 -20.97
CA PHE A 249 -11.42 -3.92 -21.43
C PHE A 249 -11.55 -5.44 -21.34
N SER A 250 -11.71 -6.01 -20.13
CA SER A 250 -11.52 -7.47 -19.95
C SER A 250 -12.53 -8.32 -20.69
N ILE A 251 -13.83 -7.96 -20.71
CA ILE A 251 -14.84 -8.73 -21.45
C ILE A 251 -14.50 -8.85 -22.95
N PRO A 252 -14.36 -7.74 -23.71
CA PRO A 252 -14.05 -7.86 -25.13
C PRO A 252 -12.63 -8.42 -25.40
N PHE A 253 -11.67 -8.16 -24.51
CA PHE A 253 -10.34 -8.75 -24.60
C PHE A 253 -10.40 -10.28 -24.47
N LEU A 254 -11.00 -10.80 -23.39
CA LEU A 254 -11.15 -12.24 -23.14
C LEU A 254 -12.03 -12.91 -24.19
N GLN A 255 -13.09 -12.26 -24.68
CA GLN A 255 -13.95 -12.79 -25.73
C GLN A 255 -13.16 -13.14 -27.00
N ARG A 256 -12.13 -12.35 -27.34
CA ARG A 256 -11.26 -12.61 -28.49
C ARG A 256 -10.51 -13.95 -28.36
N TYR A 257 -10.06 -14.30 -27.15
CA TYR A 257 -9.26 -15.51 -26.92
C TYR A 257 -10.13 -16.74 -26.61
N LEU A 258 -11.16 -16.56 -25.78
CA LEU A 258 -12.06 -17.63 -25.34
C LEU A 258 -13.10 -18.01 -26.39
N LYS A 259 -13.32 -17.16 -27.40
CA LYS A 259 -14.38 -17.31 -28.42
C LYS A 259 -15.79 -17.47 -27.85
N SER A 260 -15.99 -17.13 -26.57
CA SER A 260 -17.27 -17.21 -25.86
C SER A 260 -17.51 -15.93 -25.08
N ARG A 261 -18.61 -15.23 -25.40
CA ARG A 261 -19.03 -14.00 -24.72
C ARG A 261 -19.32 -14.23 -23.23
N TRP A 262 -19.96 -15.34 -22.90
CA TRP A 262 -20.40 -15.63 -21.53
C TRP A 262 -19.23 -16.09 -20.65
N ALA A 263 -18.28 -16.85 -21.21
CA ALA A 263 -17.05 -17.18 -20.49
C ALA A 263 -16.25 -15.91 -20.15
N ALA A 264 -16.16 -14.97 -21.08
CA ALA A 264 -15.50 -13.68 -20.85
C ALA A 264 -16.17 -12.85 -19.74
N VAL A 265 -17.51 -12.80 -19.74
CA VAL A 265 -18.30 -12.14 -18.67
C VAL A 265 -18.04 -12.80 -17.32
N VAL A 266 -18.14 -14.12 -17.23
CA VAL A 266 -17.96 -14.85 -15.97
C VAL A 266 -16.55 -14.67 -15.42
N ILE A 267 -15.50 -14.88 -16.24
CA ILE A 267 -14.12 -14.76 -15.77
C ILE A 267 -13.82 -13.33 -15.30
N SER A 268 -14.23 -12.31 -16.08
CA SER A 268 -14.05 -10.92 -15.66
C SER A 268 -14.80 -10.60 -14.36
N ALA A 269 -16.03 -11.10 -14.21
CA ALA A 269 -16.82 -10.88 -13.01
C ALA A 269 -16.25 -11.58 -11.78
N LEU A 270 -15.69 -12.78 -11.93
CA LEU A 270 -15.03 -13.50 -10.83
C LEU A 270 -13.73 -12.81 -10.39
N ILE A 271 -12.90 -12.36 -11.33
CA ILE A 271 -11.69 -11.58 -10.99
C ILE A 271 -12.08 -10.33 -10.20
N TRP A 272 -13.08 -9.59 -10.67
CA TRP A 272 -13.58 -8.40 -10.01
C TRP A 272 -14.21 -8.69 -8.64
N GLY A 273 -15.06 -9.73 -8.55
CA GLY A 273 -15.73 -10.12 -7.32
C GLY A 273 -14.73 -10.55 -6.25
N PHE A 274 -13.85 -11.49 -6.56
CA PHE A 274 -12.86 -11.99 -5.61
C PHE A 274 -11.75 -10.99 -5.25
N ALA A 275 -11.58 -9.90 -6.02
CA ALA A 275 -10.76 -8.77 -5.58
C ALA A 275 -11.32 -8.13 -4.29
N HIS A 276 -12.59 -8.36 -3.96
CA HIS A 276 -13.25 -7.95 -2.72
C HIS A 276 -13.26 -9.06 -1.64
N ALA A 277 -12.58 -10.19 -1.84
CA ALA A 277 -12.57 -11.26 -0.84
C ALA A 277 -11.79 -10.90 0.44
N THR A 278 -11.00 -9.82 0.43
CA THR A 278 -10.18 -9.34 1.56
C THR A 278 -10.99 -8.69 2.68
N TYR A 279 -12.26 -8.34 2.45
CA TYR A 279 -13.16 -7.88 3.51
C TYR A 279 -13.47 -9.01 4.52
N PRO A 280 -13.87 -8.69 5.77
CA PRO A 280 -13.92 -9.68 6.85
C PRO A 280 -15.18 -10.55 6.89
N GLN A 281 -15.87 -10.71 5.76
CA GLN A 281 -17.06 -11.56 5.71
C GLN A 281 -16.69 -13.04 5.77
N GLN A 282 -17.55 -13.80 6.45
CA GLN A 282 -17.46 -15.25 6.60
C GLN A 282 -18.67 -15.94 5.94
N PRO A 283 -18.48 -17.12 5.31
CA PRO A 283 -17.20 -17.77 5.04
C PRO A 283 -16.32 -16.95 4.09
N PHE A 284 -15.01 -17.17 4.10
CA PHE A 284 -14.01 -16.31 3.46
C PHE A 284 -14.26 -15.92 1.98
N PHE A 285 -15.00 -16.75 1.23
CA PHE A 285 -15.30 -16.51 -0.19
C PHE A 285 -16.61 -15.74 -0.44
N ILE A 286 -17.42 -15.51 0.60
CA ILE A 286 -18.83 -15.08 0.45
C ILE A 286 -18.95 -13.73 -0.26
N ARG A 287 -18.08 -12.78 0.07
CA ARG A 287 -18.05 -11.46 -0.57
C ARG A 287 -17.64 -11.56 -2.03
N GLY A 288 -16.66 -12.42 -2.34
CA GLY A 288 -16.22 -12.68 -3.70
C GLY A 288 -17.32 -13.28 -4.57
N LEU A 289 -18.10 -14.21 -4.01
CA LEU A 289 -19.26 -14.82 -4.67
C LEU A 289 -20.39 -13.81 -4.90
N GLU A 290 -20.78 -13.06 -3.87
CA GLU A 290 -21.83 -12.04 -3.94
C GLU A 290 -21.53 -11.01 -5.04
N VAL A 291 -20.34 -10.40 -5.00
CA VAL A 291 -19.91 -9.36 -5.93
C VAL A 291 -19.68 -9.97 -7.33
N GLY A 292 -19.16 -11.20 -7.40
CA GLY A 292 -18.99 -11.93 -8.66
C GLY A 292 -20.31 -12.17 -9.39
N ILE A 293 -21.36 -12.63 -8.69
CA ILE A 293 -22.70 -12.81 -9.27
C ILE A 293 -23.26 -11.47 -9.77
N ALA A 294 -23.13 -10.41 -8.98
CA ALA A 294 -23.53 -9.07 -9.43
C ALA A 294 -22.76 -8.66 -10.70
N GLY A 295 -21.45 -8.89 -10.74
CA GLY A 295 -20.60 -8.62 -11.90
C GLY A 295 -21.05 -9.33 -13.17
N ILE A 296 -21.56 -10.57 -13.07
CA ILE A 296 -22.13 -11.30 -14.21
C ILE A 296 -23.40 -10.59 -14.73
N ILE A 297 -24.29 -10.19 -13.82
CA ILE A 297 -25.54 -9.47 -14.16
C ILE A 297 -25.22 -8.14 -14.85
N ILE A 298 -24.28 -7.38 -14.28
CA ILE A 298 -23.87 -6.07 -14.79
C ILE A 298 -23.13 -6.21 -16.13
N GLY A 299 -22.29 -7.24 -16.29
CA GLY A 299 -21.66 -7.58 -17.56
C GLY A 299 -22.69 -7.90 -18.65
N ALA A 300 -23.75 -8.67 -18.31
CA ALA A 300 -24.85 -8.94 -19.23
C ALA A 300 -25.59 -7.66 -19.65
N VAL A 301 -25.81 -6.73 -18.71
CA VAL A 301 -26.38 -5.41 -19.00
C VAL A 301 -25.47 -4.60 -19.93
N MET A 302 -24.17 -4.55 -19.64
CA MET A 302 -23.19 -3.84 -20.45
C MET A 302 -23.18 -4.32 -21.91
N LEU A 303 -23.25 -5.63 -22.14
CA LEU A 303 -23.31 -6.20 -23.50
C LEU A 303 -24.51 -5.69 -24.30
N ARG A 304 -25.65 -5.45 -23.64
CA ARG A 304 -26.92 -5.10 -24.30
C ARG A 304 -27.16 -3.60 -24.41
N TRP A 305 -26.77 -2.82 -23.40
CA TRP A 305 -27.08 -1.38 -23.29
C TRP A 305 -25.83 -0.48 -23.26
N GLY A 306 -24.63 -1.07 -23.29
CA GLY A 306 -23.37 -0.34 -23.31
C GLY A 306 -22.87 0.04 -21.91
N ILE A 307 -21.69 0.67 -21.87
CA ILE A 307 -20.96 0.98 -20.63
C ILE A 307 -21.60 2.07 -19.75
N LEU A 308 -22.53 2.87 -20.29
CA LEU A 308 -23.16 3.96 -19.53
C LEU A 308 -23.95 3.45 -18.33
N ALA A 309 -24.73 2.38 -18.49
CA ALA A 309 -25.55 1.84 -17.42
C ALA A 309 -24.69 1.32 -16.25
N PRO A 310 -23.63 0.51 -16.46
CA PRO A 310 -22.67 0.16 -15.41
C PRO A 310 -22.01 1.37 -14.74
N LEU A 311 -21.57 2.38 -15.51
CA LEU A 311 -20.95 3.58 -14.93
C LEU A 311 -21.91 4.33 -14.00
N VAL A 312 -23.17 4.50 -14.43
CA VAL A 312 -24.20 5.16 -13.62
C VAL A 312 -24.54 4.33 -12.39
N TRP A 313 -24.71 3.02 -12.55
CA TRP A 313 -24.99 2.10 -11.46
C TRP A 313 -23.89 2.14 -10.39
N HIS A 314 -22.64 1.92 -10.81
CA HIS A 314 -21.48 1.80 -9.92
C HIS A 314 -21.26 3.11 -9.16
N TYR A 315 -21.26 4.24 -9.88
CA TYR A 315 -21.15 5.55 -9.25
C TYR A 315 -22.20 5.77 -8.18
N THR A 316 -23.46 5.45 -8.50
CA THR A 316 -24.57 5.75 -7.60
C THR A 316 -24.52 4.84 -6.37
N VAL A 317 -24.11 3.56 -6.52
CA VAL A 317 -23.93 2.64 -5.39
C VAL A 317 -22.88 3.17 -4.42
N ASP A 318 -21.69 3.50 -4.90
CA ASP A 318 -20.58 3.94 -4.05
C ASP A 318 -20.85 5.31 -3.44
N ALA A 319 -21.37 6.26 -4.24
CA ALA A 319 -21.76 7.56 -3.74
C ALA A 319 -22.83 7.46 -2.64
N LEU A 320 -23.81 6.55 -2.78
CA LEU A 320 -24.80 6.32 -1.73
C LEU A 320 -24.18 5.69 -0.49
N TYR A 321 -23.31 4.69 -0.62
CA TYR A 321 -22.62 4.09 0.52
C TYR A 321 -21.84 5.13 1.33
N THR A 322 -21.07 5.99 0.66
CA THR A 322 -20.34 7.08 1.31
C THR A 322 -21.27 8.14 1.90
N ALA A 323 -22.37 8.46 1.22
CA ALA A 323 -23.32 9.48 1.67
C ALA A 323 -24.18 9.04 2.88
N LEU A 324 -24.31 7.74 3.17
CA LEU A 324 -25.24 7.23 4.20
C LEU A 324 -25.01 7.85 5.58
N ILE A 325 -23.75 8.05 5.99
CA ILE A 325 -23.44 8.68 7.29
C ILE A 325 -23.96 10.13 7.35
N LEU A 326 -23.80 10.88 6.26
CA LEU A 326 -24.27 12.26 6.15
C LEU A 326 -25.80 12.34 6.04
N LEU A 327 -26.42 11.40 5.30
CA LEU A 327 -27.87 11.31 5.13
C LEU A 327 -28.61 10.93 6.42
N ARG A 328 -27.94 10.21 7.33
CA ARG A 328 -28.48 9.83 8.64
C ARG A 328 -28.20 10.86 9.74
N SER A 329 -27.47 11.93 9.43
CA SER A 329 -27.17 12.99 10.38
C SER A 329 -28.41 13.83 10.70
N SER A 330 -28.46 14.37 11.92
CA SER A 330 -29.43 15.42 12.30
C SER A 330 -29.07 16.79 11.70
N ASN A 331 -27.89 16.94 11.11
CA ASN A 331 -27.45 18.18 10.49
C ASN A 331 -28.00 18.33 9.07
N SER A 332 -28.83 19.37 8.85
CA SER A 332 -29.47 19.64 7.56
C SER A 332 -28.49 19.90 6.41
N TYR A 333 -27.33 20.51 6.69
CA TYR A 333 -26.30 20.73 5.67
C TYR A 333 -25.73 19.40 5.16
N PHE A 334 -25.43 18.46 6.06
CA PHE A 334 -24.95 17.13 5.69
C PHE A 334 -25.99 16.37 4.87
N VAL A 335 -27.25 16.37 5.31
CA VAL A 335 -28.33 15.69 4.59
C VAL A 335 -28.52 16.23 3.18
N ILE A 336 -28.64 17.56 3.02
CA ILE A 336 -28.89 18.19 1.71
C ILE A 336 -27.71 17.99 0.77
N SER A 337 -26.48 18.22 1.25
CA SER A 337 -25.30 18.13 0.41
C SER A 337 -24.99 16.69 -0.02
N ALA A 338 -25.17 15.72 0.88
CA ALA A 338 -25.04 14.31 0.56
C ALA A 338 -26.11 13.83 -0.43
N ALA A 339 -27.36 14.29 -0.26
CA ALA A 339 -28.45 13.99 -1.20
C ALA A 339 -28.17 14.54 -2.60
N LEU A 340 -27.64 15.77 -2.71
CA LEU A 340 -27.28 16.38 -3.99
C LEU A 340 -26.11 15.66 -4.67
N SER A 341 -25.07 15.29 -3.91
CA SER A 341 -23.91 14.60 -4.47
C SER A 341 -24.21 13.15 -4.86
N ALA A 342 -24.87 12.37 -4.00
CA ALA A 342 -25.31 11.02 -4.36
C ALA A 342 -26.35 11.03 -5.49
N GLY A 343 -27.18 12.07 -5.54
CA GLY A 343 -28.18 12.29 -6.57
C GLY A 343 -27.66 12.97 -7.84
N ILE A 344 -26.36 13.25 -7.99
CA ILE A 344 -25.86 14.04 -9.13
C ILE A 344 -26.15 13.38 -10.48
N LEU A 345 -26.20 12.04 -10.52
CA LEU A 345 -26.55 11.29 -11.73
C LEU A 345 -28.06 11.29 -12.04
N LEU A 346 -28.89 11.88 -11.18
CA LEU A 346 -30.26 12.26 -11.53
C LEU A 346 -30.28 13.49 -12.44
N LEU A 347 -29.24 14.34 -12.43
CA LEU A 347 -29.20 15.54 -13.27
C LEU A 347 -29.18 15.20 -14.77
N PRO A 348 -28.32 14.29 -15.28
CA PRO A 348 -28.37 13.90 -16.69
C PRO A 348 -29.71 13.26 -17.08
N LEU A 349 -30.35 12.51 -16.16
CA LEU A 349 -31.69 11.97 -16.38
C LEU A 349 -32.73 13.09 -16.50
N LEU A 350 -32.71 14.05 -15.58
CA LEU A 350 -33.64 15.18 -15.55
C LEU A 350 -33.47 16.04 -16.81
N VAL A 351 -32.24 16.34 -17.21
CA VAL A 351 -31.93 17.07 -18.44
C VAL A 351 -32.44 16.32 -19.68
N ALA A 352 -32.12 15.03 -19.82
CA ALA A 352 -32.59 14.23 -20.95
C ALA A 352 -34.12 14.16 -21.01
N THR A 353 -34.78 14.00 -19.86
CA THR A 353 -36.23 13.96 -19.73
C THR A 353 -36.87 15.31 -20.09
N LEU A 354 -36.35 16.42 -19.56
CA LEU A 354 -36.85 17.76 -19.88
C LEU A 354 -36.69 18.11 -21.36
N ILE A 355 -35.55 17.76 -21.97
CA ILE A 355 -35.35 17.96 -23.40
C ILE A 355 -36.34 17.12 -24.22
N TYR A 356 -36.56 15.87 -23.82
CA TYR A 356 -37.56 15.02 -24.45
C TYR A 356 -38.98 15.57 -24.30
N LEU A 357 -39.39 16.01 -23.11
CA LEU A 357 -40.72 16.58 -22.87
C LEU A 357 -40.95 17.86 -23.69
N ARG A 358 -39.89 18.68 -23.88
CA ARG A 358 -39.96 19.90 -24.70
C ARG A 358 -40.00 19.63 -26.20
N ARG A 359 -39.22 18.66 -26.70
CA ARG A 359 -39.05 18.45 -28.15
C ARG A 359 -39.88 17.29 -28.73
N ARG A 360 -40.33 16.35 -27.88
CA ARG A 360 -41.15 15.17 -28.24
C ARG A 360 -40.52 14.19 -29.22
N PHE A 361 -39.22 14.28 -29.50
CA PHE A 361 -38.47 13.31 -30.29
C PHE A 361 -37.04 13.08 -29.74
N PHE A 362 -36.47 11.91 -30.03
CA PHE A 362 -35.07 11.59 -29.73
C PHE A 362 -34.18 11.83 -30.95
N VAL A 363 -32.93 12.24 -30.72
CA VAL A 363 -31.94 12.34 -31.80
C VAL A 363 -31.50 10.95 -32.23
N ASP A 364 -31.37 10.73 -33.55
CA ASP A 364 -30.84 9.49 -34.12
C ASP A 364 -29.36 9.32 -33.73
N PRO A 365 -28.98 8.22 -33.03
CA PRO A 365 -27.61 8.02 -32.60
C PRO A 365 -26.66 7.54 -33.71
N THR A 366 -27.13 7.29 -34.95
CA THR A 366 -26.34 6.62 -36.01
C THR A 366 -24.97 7.26 -36.25
N SER A 367 -24.88 8.60 -36.32
CA SER A 367 -23.60 9.32 -36.49
C SER A 367 -22.71 9.33 -35.24
N MET A 368 -23.23 8.87 -34.09
CA MET A 368 -22.55 8.83 -32.80
C MET A 368 -22.12 7.42 -32.40
N LEU A 369 -22.45 6.40 -33.20
CA LEU A 369 -22.11 5.01 -32.91
C LEU A 369 -20.63 4.74 -33.12
N ASN A 370 -20.09 3.78 -32.36
CA ASN A 370 -18.71 3.32 -32.49
C ASN A 370 -18.37 2.88 -33.92
N ARG A 371 -19.33 2.31 -34.66
CA ARG A 371 -19.16 1.91 -36.06
C ARG A 371 -18.98 3.06 -37.05
N ALA A 372 -19.40 4.28 -36.70
CA ALA A 372 -19.20 5.45 -37.56
C ALA A 372 -17.71 5.77 -37.79
N ASP A 373 -16.84 5.29 -36.89
CA ASP A 373 -15.39 5.43 -36.98
C ASP A 373 -14.67 4.10 -37.28
N SER A 374 -15.42 3.06 -37.69
CA SER A 374 -14.79 1.83 -38.18
C SER A 374 -14.32 2.07 -39.61
N PRO A 375 -13.05 1.80 -39.96
CA PRO A 375 -12.69 1.72 -41.37
C PRO A 375 -13.62 0.69 -42.05
N PRO A 376 -14.06 0.91 -43.30
CA PRO A 376 -14.81 -0.11 -44.01
C PRO A 376 -14.00 -1.40 -43.96
N LEU A 377 -14.64 -2.51 -43.60
CA LEU A 377 -14.07 -3.85 -43.75
C LEU A 377 -13.52 -3.91 -45.18
N ALA A 378 -12.20 -4.00 -45.33
CA ALA A 378 -11.63 -4.44 -46.58
C ALA A 378 -12.29 -5.80 -46.86
N SER A 379 -13.16 -5.83 -47.87
CA SER A 379 -13.61 -7.10 -48.45
C SER A 379 -12.36 -7.91 -48.73
N GLU A 380 -12.37 -9.19 -48.36
CA GLU A 380 -11.37 -10.16 -48.76
C GLU A 380 -11.26 -10.16 -50.30
N GLN A 381 -10.42 -9.28 -50.84
CA GLN A 381 -9.73 -9.57 -52.08
C GLN A 381 -8.54 -10.42 -51.66
N ALA A 382 -8.64 -11.71 -52.02
CA ALA A 382 -7.54 -12.65 -51.90
C ALA A 382 -6.27 -12.00 -52.45
N PRO A 383 -5.15 -12.00 -51.70
CA PRO A 383 -3.88 -11.60 -52.29
C PRO A 383 -3.56 -12.60 -53.40
N GLU A 384 -3.31 -12.08 -54.61
CA GLU A 384 -2.69 -12.85 -55.67
C GLU A 384 -1.41 -13.51 -55.12
N ALA A 385 -1.23 -14.78 -55.49
CA ALA A 385 -0.11 -15.62 -55.08
C ALA A 385 1.22 -15.04 -55.59
N GLY A 386 1.81 -14.13 -54.82
CA GLY A 386 3.23 -13.80 -54.85
C GLY A 386 3.92 -14.49 -53.69
N GLU A 387 5.05 -15.14 -53.97
CA GLU A 387 5.86 -15.93 -53.02
C GLU A 387 5.92 -15.32 -51.60
N LEU A 388 5.29 -16.02 -50.66
CA LEU A 388 5.34 -15.71 -49.22
C LEU A 388 6.73 -16.04 -48.68
N LEU A 389 7.62 -15.05 -48.68
CA LEU A 389 8.79 -15.06 -47.81
C LEU A 389 8.34 -14.86 -46.35
N PRO A 390 9.05 -15.47 -45.37
CA PRO A 390 8.76 -15.28 -43.94
C PRO A 390 8.73 -13.79 -43.55
N PRO A 391 7.92 -13.37 -42.54
CA PRO A 391 7.79 -11.97 -42.12
C PRO A 391 9.14 -11.30 -41.79
N GLU A 392 10.12 -12.09 -41.36
CA GLU A 392 11.48 -11.68 -41.02
C GLU A 392 12.29 -11.24 -42.26
N ALA A 393 12.03 -11.82 -43.44
CA ALA A 393 12.72 -11.49 -44.68
C ALA A 393 12.17 -10.23 -45.39
N GLN A 394 10.90 -9.88 -45.17
CA GLN A 394 10.31 -8.61 -45.64
C GLN A 394 10.76 -7.42 -44.77
N LEU A 395 10.91 -7.62 -43.46
CA LEU A 395 11.41 -6.62 -42.51
C LEU A 395 12.87 -6.16 -42.79
N LEU A 396 13.68 -7.01 -43.45
CA LEU A 396 15.07 -6.70 -43.79
C LEU A 396 15.24 -5.90 -45.10
N ARG A 397 14.23 -5.87 -45.98
CA ARG A 397 14.31 -5.16 -47.27
C ARG A 397 13.59 -3.80 -47.30
N GLU A 398 12.64 -3.56 -46.38
CA GLU A 398 11.85 -2.31 -46.32
C GLU A 398 12.22 -1.38 -45.16
N LEU A 399 13.48 -1.39 -44.72
CA LEU A 399 14.01 -0.28 -43.93
C LEU A 399 14.53 0.77 -44.92
N PRO A 400 13.84 1.90 -45.16
CA PRO A 400 14.48 3.01 -45.83
C PRO A 400 15.70 3.41 -44.99
N ASP A 401 16.86 3.57 -45.64
CA ASP A 401 18.12 4.00 -45.02
C ASP A 401 17.95 5.25 -44.12
N SER A 402 16.87 6.03 -44.33
CA SER A 402 16.50 7.21 -43.54
C SER A 402 16.12 6.94 -42.08
N VAL A 403 15.78 5.71 -41.67
CA VAL A 403 15.50 5.37 -40.25
C VAL A 403 16.78 4.94 -39.51
N LEU A 404 17.72 4.30 -40.20
CA LEU A 404 19.07 4.01 -39.68
C LEU A 404 19.97 5.27 -39.70
N ALA A 405 19.70 6.23 -40.59
CA ALA A 405 20.51 7.44 -40.79
C ALA A 405 20.39 8.53 -39.70
N ASN A 406 19.51 8.38 -38.72
CA ASN A 406 19.38 9.33 -37.60
C ASN A 406 20.02 8.86 -36.28
N TYR A 407 20.72 7.72 -36.28
CA TYR A 407 21.72 7.48 -35.25
C TYR A 407 22.96 8.29 -35.60
N ARG A 408 23.06 9.50 -35.04
CA ARG A 408 24.36 10.20 -35.00
C ARG A 408 25.16 9.55 -33.87
N PRO A 409 26.17 8.72 -34.15
CA PRO A 409 27.06 8.26 -33.10
C PRO A 409 27.59 9.47 -32.34
N LEU A 410 27.77 9.34 -31.02
CA LEU A 410 28.48 10.35 -30.25
C LEU A 410 29.79 10.64 -30.96
N SER A 411 30.06 11.90 -31.28
CA SER A 411 31.33 12.29 -31.90
C SER A 411 32.49 11.79 -31.05
N GLY A 412 33.66 11.52 -31.65
CA GLY A 412 34.84 11.09 -30.90
C GLY A 412 35.17 12.05 -29.74
N SER A 413 34.88 13.34 -29.88
CA SER A 413 34.98 14.34 -28.80
C SER A 413 33.98 14.13 -27.65
N ARG A 414 32.74 13.72 -27.95
CA ARG A 414 31.73 13.41 -26.93
C ARG A 414 31.97 12.06 -26.26
N LEU A 415 32.47 11.07 -27.00
CA LEU A 415 32.93 9.81 -26.43
C LEU A 415 34.17 10.01 -25.55
N GLY A 416 35.13 10.82 -26.00
CA GLY A 416 36.28 11.23 -25.19
C GLY A 416 35.85 11.98 -23.93
N LEU A 417 34.91 12.92 -24.05
CA LEU A 417 34.34 13.62 -22.89
C LEU A 417 33.62 12.66 -21.95
N ALA A 418 32.80 11.74 -22.46
CA ALA A 418 32.12 10.74 -21.65
C ALA A 418 33.11 9.80 -20.95
N ALA A 419 34.16 9.36 -21.64
CA ALA A 419 35.22 8.55 -21.06
C ALA A 419 35.97 9.31 -19.97
N VAL A 420 36.26 10.61 -20.17
CA VAL A 420 36.84 11.48 -19.15
C VAL A 420 35.90 11.65 -17.96
N ILE A 421 34.60 11.89 -18.18
CA ILE A 421 33.61 11.99 -17.12
C ILE A 421 33.55 10.68 -16.32
N VAL A 422 33.45 9.53 -17.00
CA VAL A 422 33.46 8.22 -16.35
C VAL A 422 34.77 7.99 -15.61
N ALA A 423 35.92 8.33 -16.19
CA ALA A 423 37.22 8.21 -15.52
C ALA A 423 37.32 9.13 -14.30
N VAL A 424 36.77 10.34 -14.35
CA VAL A 424 36.71 11.27 -13.21
C VAL A 424 35.79 10.70 -12.13
N PHE A 425 34.57 10.27 -12.45
CA PHE A 425 33.66 9.67 -11.46
C PHE A 425 34.19 8.33 -10.92
N ALA A 426 34.85 7.52 -11.75
CA ALA A 426 35.54 6.31 -11.32
C ALA A 426 36.75 6.63 -10.45
N SER A 427 37.47 7.73 -10.72
CA SER A 427 38.57 8.19 -9.86
C SER A 427 38.08 8.53 -8.44
N LEU A 428 36.82 9.00 -8.30
CA LEU A 428 36.21 9.24 -6.99
C LEU A 428 35.97 7.94 -6.20
N LEU A 429 35.91 6.77 -6.84
CA LEU A 429 35.81 5.47 -6.16
C LEU A 429 37.12 5.08 -5.45
N PHE A 430 38.25 5.69 -5.85
CA PHE A 430 39.55 5.49 -5.20
C PHE A 430 39.81 6.50 -4.07
N LEU A 431 38.88 7.44 -3.83
CA LEU A 431 38.93 8.27 -2.64
C LEU A 431 38.48 7.43 -1.44
N GLU A 432 39.43 7.07 -0.58
CA GLU A 432 39.15 6.44 0.71
C GLU A 432 38.42 7.45 1.60
N VAL A 433 37.12 7.25 1.76
CA VAL A 433 36.31 8.00 2.72
C VAL A 433 36.18 7.12 3.96
N GLU A 434 36.80 7.52 5.07
CA GLU A 434 36.58 6.89 6.37
C GLU A 434 35.08 6.90 6.69
N ARG A 435 34.53 5.73 7.00
CA ARG A 435 33.14 5.56 7.42
C ARG A 435 33.14 4.79 8.74
N PRO A 436 32.21 5.09 9.66
CA PRO A 436 32.04 4.24 10.83
C PRO A 436 31.66 2.82 10.40
N LEU A 437 32.16 1.83 11.15
CA LEU A 437 31.79 0.42 11.03
C LEU A 437 32.06 -0.21 9.65
N GLN A 438 33.10 0.24 8.95
CA GLN A 438 33.48 -0.28 7.62
C GLN A 438 33.74 -1.78 7.59
N GLN A 439 34.27 -2.33 8.68
CA GLN A 439 34.57 -3.76 8.81
C GLN A 439 33.90 -4.27 10.08
N VAL A 440 32.85 -5.07 9.88
CA VAL A 440 32.32 -5.94 10.93
C VAL A 440 32.88 -7.32 10.64
N ASP A 441 33.71 -7.82 11.54
CA ASP A 441 34.29 -9.15 11.40
C ASP A 441 33.26 -10.24 11.77
N PHE A 442 33.11 -11.22 10.88
CA PHE A 442 32.28 -12.39 11.07
C PHE A 442 33.19 -13.62 11.09
N ALA A 443 33.72 -13.92 12.27
CA ALA A 443 34.53 -15.11 12.48
C ALA A 443 33.67 -16.38 12.55
N LEU A 444 32.40 -16.25 12.98
CA LEU A 444 31.43 -17.34 13.02
C LEU A 444 30.50 -17.31 11.81
N THR A 445 30.28 -18.49 11.24
CA THR A 445 29.21 -18.77 10.28
C THR A 445 27.83 -18.78 10.95
N SER A 446 26.77 -18.68 10.16
CA SER A 446 25.39 -18.80 10.65
C SER A 446 25.11 -20.14 11.33
N ASP A 447 25.73 -21.23 10.86
CA ASP A 447 25.56 -22.57 11.44
C ASP A 447 26.28 -22.71 12.79
N GLU A 448 27.47 -22.12 12.93
CA GLU A 448 28.17 -22.08 14.21
C GLU A 448 27.41 -21.24 15.24
N ALA A 449 26.88 -20.07 14.83
CA ALA A 449 26.04 -19.26 15.70
C ALA A 449 24.75 -19.99 16.11
N ARG A 450 24.12 -20.72 15.19
CA ARG A 450 22.98 -21.60 15.46
C ARG A 450 23.32 -22.63 16.53
N GLN A 451 24.45 -23.31 16.38
CA GLN A 451 24.89 -24.34 17.30
C GLN A 451 25.13 -23.78 18.70
N LYS A 452 25.79 -22.62 18.81
CA LYS A 452 25.99 -21.93 20.09
C LYS A 452 24.68 -21.54 20.77
N ALA A 453 23.70 -21.07 20.00
CA ALA A 453 22.38 -20.75 20.54
C ALA A 453 21.62 -21.99 21.03
N ILE A 454 21.73 -23.12 20.32
CA ILE A 454 21.17 -24.40 20.75
C ILE A 454 21.80 -24.85 22.07
N GLU A 455 23.13 -24.82 22.16
CA GLU A 455 23.87 -25.19 23.37
C GLU A 455 23.48 -24.31 24.56
N HIS A 456 23.32 -23.00 24.34
CA HIS A 456 22.87 -22.08 25.38
C HIS A 456 21.47 -22.42 25.90
N LEU A 457 20.51 -22.67 25.00
CA LEU A 457 19.13 -23.02 25.39
C LEU A 457 19.05 -24.42 26.04
N GLN A 458 19.88 -25.38 25.62
CA GLN A 458 19.98 -26.68 26.30
C GLN A 458 20.52 -26.53 27.73
N ALA A 459 21.53 -25.68 27.92
CA ALA A 459 22.10 -25.40 29.24
C ALA A 459 21.11 -24.71 30.18
N SER A 460 20.17 -23.92 29.64
CA SER A 460 19.07 -23.33 30.42
C SER A 460 17.88 -24.27 30.68
N GLY A 461 17.98 -25.55 30.25
CA GLY A 461 16.94 -26.56 30.47
C GLY A 461 15.81 -26.56 29.43
N THR A 462 15.93 -25.75 28.37
CA THR A 462 15.00 -25.78 27.23
C THR A 462 15.35 -26.95 26.30
N GLN A 463 14.38 -27.47 25.54
CA GLN A 463 14.60 -28.51 24.52
C GLN A 463 14.52 -27.90 23.11
N PRO A 464 15.63 -27.42 22.52
CA PRO A 464 15.59 -26.69 21.25
C PRO A 464 15.15 -27.55 20.06
N ASP A 465 15.29 -28.88 20.14
CA ASP A 465 14.89 -29.83 19.10
C ASP A 465 13.38 -29.81 18.80
N THR A 466 12.59 -29.25 19.72
CA THR A 466 11.13 -29.07 19.55
C THR A 466 10.76 -27.82 18.75
N PHE A 467 11.74 -26.97 18.42
CA PHE A 467 11.55 -25.70 17.72
C PHE A 467 12.10 -25.76 16.29
N HIS A 468 11.45 -25.01 15.40
CA HIS A 468 12.09 -24.57 14.16
C HIS A 468 13.09 -23.48 14.46
N VAL A 469 14.25 -23.54 13.81
CA VAL A 469 15.36 -22.61 14.05
C VAL A 469 15.67 -21.85 12.76
N ALA A 470 15.67 -20.53 12.84
CA ALA A 470 16.08 -19.65 11.75
C ALA A 470 17.17 -18.70 12.22
N VAL A 471 18.15 -18.42 11.36
CA VAL A 471 19.28 -17.53 11.67
C VAL A 471 19.20 -16.32 10.75
N PHE A 472 19.40 -15.13 11.32
CA PHE A 472 19.39 -13.87 10.59
C PHE A 472 20.50 -12.95 11.10
N GLN A 473 21.07 -12.13 10.22
CA GLN A 473 22.05 -11.11 10.61
C GLN A 473 21.32 -9.84 11.07
N GLN A 474 21.44 -9.49 12.34
CA GLN A 474 20.81 -8.31 12.91
C GLN A 474 21.76 -7.11 12.90
N HIS A 475 21.32 -6.02 12.28
CA HIS A 475 22.00 -4.73 12.28
C HIS A 475 21.54 -3.91 13.48
N GLN A 476 22.47 -3.54 14.37
CA GLN A 476 22.21 -2.73 15.57
C GLN A 476 22.39 -1.21 15.41
N PRO A 477 23.27 -0.70 14.53
CA PRO A 477 23.55 0.74 14.43
C PRO A 477 22.33 1.63 14.21
N ASP A 478 22.16 2.58 15.13
CA ASP A 478 21.20 3.67 15.01
C ASP A 478 21.88 4.85 14.29
N GLY A 479 21.32 5.21 13.12
CA GLY A 479 21.85 6.27 12.28
C GLY A 479 21.84 7.65 12.94
N ASP A 480 20.84 7.95 13.77
CA ASP A 480 20.77 9.22 14.49
C ASP A 480 21.72 9.25 15.68
N ALA A 481 21.87 8.12 16.39
CA ALA A 481 22.89 8.01 17.43
C ALA A 481 24.31 8.18 16.86
N ILE A 482 24.62 7.53 15.74
CA ILE A 482 25.89 7.70 15.03
C ILE A 482 26.08 9.17 14.64
N LYS A 483 25.05 9.81 14.08
CA LYS A 483 25.13 11.20 13.66
C LYS A 483 25.40 12.14 14.83
N TYR A 484 24.71 11.95 15.96
CA TYR A 484 24.92 12.72 17.19
C TYR A 484 26.35 12.58 17.70
N ILE A 485 26.89 11.35 17.70
CA ILE A 485 28.27 11.07 18.12
C ILE A 485 29.25 11.78 17.17
N LEU A 486 29.08 11.68 15.85
CA LEU A 486 29.99 12.28 14.87
C LEU A 486 29.98 13.82 14.86
N GLU A 487 28.94 14.46 15.40
CA GLU A 487 28.92 15.91 15.60
C GLU A 487 29.76 16.36 16.80
N ARG A 488 30.09 15.45 17.72
CA ARG A 488 30.74 15.73 19.01
C ARG A 488 32.06 14.99 19.22
N ALA A 489 32.28 13.90 18.48
CA ALA A 489 33.40 12.98 18.62
C ALA A 489 33.82 12.40 17.25
N SER A 490 34.82 11.53 17.26
CA SER A 490 35.41 10.94 16.06
C SER A 490 34.70 9.66 15.60
N ILE A 491 35.03 9.22 14.38
CA ILE A 491 34.64 7.90 13.85
C ILE A 491 35.14 6.78 14.77
N ASP A 492 36.34 6.91 15.34
CA ASP A 492 36.89 5.95 16.30
C ASP A 492 35.98 5.77 17.52
N ARG A 493 35.33 6.84 17.97
CA ARG A 493 34.40 6.76 19.11
C ARG A 493 33.14 5.97 18.75
N VAL A 494 32.61 6.16 17.54
CA VAL A 494 31.50 5.35 17.03
C VAL A 494 31.90 3.89 16.95
N ASN A 495 33.07 3.61 16.35
CA ASN A 495 33.61 2.25 16.25
C ASN A 495 33.79 1.62 17.62
N GLN A 496 34.28 2.36 18.61
CA GLN A 496 34.43 1.88 19.97
C GLN A 496 33.08 1.43 20.56
N TYR A 497 32.06 2.29 20.56
CA TYR A 497 30.75 1.97 21.15
C TYR A 497 30.07 0.77 20.49
N TYR A 498 30.13 0.68 19.15
CA TYR A 498 29.50 -0.41 18.43
C TYR A 498 30.40 -1.66 18.32
N THR A 499 31.68 -1.61 18.67
CA THR A 499 32.50 -2.82 18.79
C THR A 499 32.47 -3.36 20.21
N GLN A 500 32.48 -2.50 21.23
CA GLN A 500 32.66 -2.88 22.64
C GLN A 500 31.37 -2.99 23.45
N ASP A 501 30.33 -2.21 23.14
CA ASP A 501 29.12 -2.15 23.99
C ASP A 501 27.86 -2.64 23.28
N LEU A 502 27.58 -2.10 22.09
CA LEU A 502 26.32 -2.36 21.37
C LEU A 502 26.40 -3.48 20.33
N ARG A 503 27.61 -3.85 19.89
CA ARG A 503 27.86 -4.80 18.79
C ARG A 503 27.18 -4.38 17.48
N ALA A 504 27.94 -3.89 16.51
CA ALA A 504 27.43 -3.38 15.23
C ALA A 504 26.59 -4.41 14.45
N SER A 505 26.86 -5.68 14.68
CA SER A 505 26.09 -6.77 14.10
C SER A 505 26.06 -7.95 15.06
N LEU A 506 24.96 -8.69 15.02
CA LEU A 506 24.77 -9.93 15.77
C LEU A 506 24.16 -11.00 14.85
N TRP A 507 24.45 -12.27 15.15
CA TRP A 507 23.65 -13.38 14.64
C TRP A 507 22.43 -13.55 15.55
N MET A 508 21.23 -13.30 15.02
CA MET A 508 19.98 -13.56 15.72
C MET A 508 19.45 -14.93 15.34
N VAL A 509 19.42 -15.85 16.31
CA VAL A 509 18.89 -17.19 16.16
C VAL A 509 17.50 -17.25 16.78
N ARG A 510 16.47 -17.40 15.95
CA ARG A 510 15.06 -17.47 16.36
C ARG A 510 14.61 -18.93 16.46
N PHE A 511 14.03 -19.30 17.58
CA PHE A 511 13.41 -20.59 17.86
C PHE A 511 11.90 -20.39 18.00
N PHE A 512 11.11 -21.07 17.17
CA PHE A 512 9.66 -20.91 17.16
C PHE A 512 8.95 -22.21 16.81
N ARG A 513 7.68 -22.32 17.23
CA ARG A 513 6.78 -23.40 16.82
C ARG A 513 5.62 -22.79 16.04
N PRO A 514 5.26 -23.34 14.85
CA PRO A 514 4.14 -22.81 14.08
C PRO A 514 2.87 -22.73 14.95
N LEU A 515 2.17 -21.59 14.84
CA LEU A 515 0.91 -21.30 15.54
C LEU A 515 1.02 -21.17 17.08
N GLN A 516 2.22 -21.08 17.64
CA GLN A 516 2.43 -20.89 19.08
C GLN A 516 3.09 -19.54 19.35
N LYS A 517 2.66 -18.85 20.41
CA LYS A 517 3.17 -17.52 20.80
C LYS A 517 4.57 -17.59 21.40
N GLU A 518 4.91 -18.74 21.99
CA GLU A 518 6.19 -18.93 22.65
C GLU A 518 7.34 -19.00 21.65
N GLU A 519 8.31 -18.10 21.80
CA GLU A 519 9.49 -18.01 20.94
C GLU A 519 10.73 -17.59 21.73
N PHE A 520 11.90 -18.01 21.26
CA PHE A 520 13.19 -17.50 21.75
C PHE A 520 13.93 -16.80 20.62
N TRP A 521 14.58 -15.67 20.92
CA TRP A 521 15.61 -15.07 20.08
C TRP A 521 16.90 -15.02 20.89
N VAL A 522 17.93 -15.67 20.37
CA VAL A 522 19.27 -15.67 20.97
C VAL A 522 20.18 -14.85 20.05
N GLU A 523 20.69 -13.73 20.57
CA GLU A 523 21.62 -12.87 19.85
C GLU A 523 23.06 -13.31 20.20
N VAL A 524 23.82 -13.71 19.17
CA VAL A 524 25.18 -14.26 19.28
C VAL A 524 26.17 -13.31 18.62
N ASP A 525 27.26 -13.02 19.33
CA ASP A 525 28.35 -12.20 18.81
C ASP A 525 29.05 -12.88 17.62
N PRO A 526 29.24 -12.19 16.48
CA PRO A 526 29.78 -12.81 15.28
C PRO A 526 31.30 -13.07 15.32
N GLN A 527 32.04 -12.54 16.30
CA GLN A 527 33.50 -12.67 16.41
C GLN A 527 33.91 -13.75 17.40
N ASN A 528 33.32 -13.74 18.60
CA ASN A 528 33.69 -14.68 19.67
C ASN A 528 32.58 -15.71 19.97
N GLY A 529 31.36 -15.48 19.48
CA GLY A 529 30.18 -16.29 19.73
C GLY A 529 29.71 -16.27 21.20
N GLU A 530 29.98 -15.19 21.92
CA GLU A 530 29.36 -14.88 23.20
C GLU A 530 27.86 -14.63 23.00
N ILE A 531 27.05 -15.02 23.98
CA ILE A 531 25.60 -14.73 23.96
C ILE A 531 25.40 -13.30 24.42
N TYR A 532 25.03 -12.42 23.49
CA TYR A 532 24.86 -11.00 23.74
C TYR A 532 23.55 -10.68 24.47
N SER A 533 22.47 -11.37 24.09
CA SER A 533 21.16 -11.26 24.72
C SER A 533 20.28 -12.48 24.38
N VAL A 534 19.31 -12.77 25.25
CA VAL A 534 18.23 -13.71 24.99
C VAL A 534 16.90 -13.00 25.22
N ARG A 535 15.99 -13.16 24.27
CA ARG A 535 14.60 -12.76 24.39
C ARG A 535 13.71 -14.00 24.37
N HIS A 536 12.80 -14.11 25.33
CA HIS A 536 11.77 -15.15 25.42
C HIS A 536 10.41 -14.47 25.34
N LEU A 537 9.65 -14.73 24.28
CA LEU A 537 8.25 -14.33 24.21
C LEU A 537 7.40 -15.45 24.81
N LEU A 538 6.50 -15.08 25.72
CA LEU A 538 5.55 -15.99 26.36
C LEU A 538 4.12 -15.61 25.97
N ASP A 539 3.22 -16.60 26.00
CA ASP A 539 1.77 -16.38 25.89
C ASP A 539 1.26 -15.60 27.12
N GLU A 540 0.20 -14.81 26.97
CA GLU A 540 -0.38 -14.03 28.09
C GLU A 540 -0.91 -14.92 29.21
N ASP A 541 -1.33 -16.16 28.89
CA ASP A 541 -1.83 -17.14 29.83
C ASP A 541 -0.74 -18.02 30.47
N ALA A 542 0.53 -17.86 30.06
CA ALA A 542 1.63 -18.67 30.62
C ALA A 542 1.77 -18.42 32.14
N PRO A 543 1.93 -19.50 32.95
CA PRO A 543 2.04 -19.36 34.39
C PRO A 543 3.33 -18.64 34.78
N GLY A 544 3.29 -17.92 35.89
CA GLY A 544 4.45 -17.26 36.47
C GLY A 544 4.12 -16.66 37.82
N ALA A 545 5.13 -16.20 38.55
CA ALA A 545 4.91 -15.57 39.84
C ALA A 545 4.15 -14.22 39.73
N ASP A 546 3.48 -13.82 40.80
CA ASP A 546 2.93 -12.47 40.98
C ASP A 546 3.86 -11.68 41.91
N LEU A 547 5.07 -11.39 41.43
CA LEU A 547 6.09 -10.72 42.24
C LEU A 547 5.77 -9.23 42.42
N GLU A 548 6.09 -8.71 43.60
CA GLU A 548 6.11 -7.26 43.80
C GLU A 548 7.30 -6.64 43.05
N GLU A 549 7.23 -5.33 42.76
CA GLU A 549 8.24 -4.62 41.97
C GLU A 549 9.66 -4.78 42.52
N GLU A 550 9.82 -4.74 43.85
CA GLU A 550 11.13 -4.85 44.51
C GLU A 550 11.77 -6.23 44.30
N GLU A 551 10.96 -7.31 44.37
CA GLU A 551 11.43 -8.68 44.15
C GLU A 551 11.83 -8.89 42.68
N ALA A 552 11.01 -8.39 41.75
CA ALA A 552 11.32 -8.44 40.33
C ALA A 552 12.55 -7.59 39.95
N ARG A 553 12.79 -6.48 40.66
CA ARG A 553 13.99 -5.65 40.46
C ARG A 553 15.27 -6.41 40.80
N ILE A 554 15.28 -7.18 41.89
CA ILE A 554 16.44 -8.01 42.28
C ILE A 554 16.78 -9.00 41.16
N ILE A 555 15.77 -9.70 40.62
CA ILE A 555 15.96 -10.64 39.50
C ILE A 555 16.52 -9.93 38.26
N ALA A 556 16.02 -8.72 37.97
CA ALA A 556 16.50 -7.95 36.84
C ALA A 556 17.95 -7.48 37.01
N GLU A 557 18.35 -7.05 38.20
CA GLU A 557 19.72 -6.69 38.52
C GLU A 557 20.67 -7.90 38.44
N GLU A 558 20.25 -9.08 38.93
CA GLU A 558 21.01 -10.33 38.76
C GLU A 558 21.19 -10.69 37.28
N HIS A 559 20.14 -10.51 36.47
CA HIS A 559 20.20 -10.73 35.04
C HIS A 559 21.16 -9.75 34.34
N MET A 560 21.18 -8.47 34.72
CA MET A 560 22.18 -7.52 34.24
C MET A 560 23.62 -8.00 34.53
N ARG A 561 23.88 -8.45 35.76
CA ARG A 561 25.20 -8.96 36.17
C ARG A 561 25.61 -10.18 35.35
N ALA A 562 24.67 -11.08 35.05
CA ALA A 562 24.91 -12.27 34.22
C ALA A 562 25.37 -11.92 32.79
N TYR A 563 25.00 -10.74 32.29
CA TYR A 563 25.40 -10.21 30.98
C TYR A 563 26.47 -9.12 31.06
N GLY A 564 27.26 -9.10 32.15
CA GLY A 564 28.42 -8.22 32.31
C GLY A 564 28.07 -6.75 32.56
N LEU A 565 26.83 -6.42 32.92
CA LEU A 565 26.41 -5.08 33.28
C LEU A 565 26.31 -4.97 34.80
N ASP A 566 27.12 -4.09 35.40
CA ASP A 566 27.04 -3.78 36.83
C ASP A 566 25.87 -2.82 37.11
N PRO A 567 24.81 -3.24 37.82
CA PRO A 567 23.65 -2.38 38.11
C PRO A 567 24.00 -1.13 38.93
N ASP A 568 25.06 -1.17 39.74
CA ASP A 568 25.47 -0.03 40.57
C ASP A 568 26.03 1.13 39.73
N ALA A 569 26.55 0.82 38.53
CA ALA A 569 26.97 1.81 37.55
C ALA A 569 25.79 2.54 36.85
N PHE A 570 24.56 2.13 37.12
CA PHE A 570 23.35 2.71 36.54
C PHE A 570 22.44 3.33 37.59
N GLU A 571 21.51 4.15 37.10
CA GLU A 571 20.38 4.72 37.82
C GLU A 571 19.08 4.19 37.19
N LEU A 572 18.15 3.68 38.01
CA LEU A 572 16.83 3.23 37.54
C LEU A 572 15.99 4.46 37.14
N LYS A 573 15.66 4.59 35.86
CA LYS A 573 14.89 5.73 35.31
C LYS A 573 13.41 5.43 35.11
N GLN A 574 13.06 4.19 34.79
CA GLN A 574 11.68 3.79 34.56
C GLN A 574 11.43 2.40 35.14
N SER A 575 10.26 2.24 35.77
CA SER A 575 9.72 0.98 36.23
C SER A 575 8.25 0.90 35.84
N SER A 576 7.80 -0.26 35.39
CA SER A 576 6.42 -0.52 35.01
C SER A 576 6.07 -1.97 35.24
N SER A 577 4.83 -2.23 35.67
CA SER A 577 4.31 -3.58 35.88
C SER A 577 2.96 -3.75 35.20
N GLU A 578 2.70 -4.96 34.70
CA GLU A 578 1.45 -5.37 34.09
C GLU A 578 0.96 -6.65 34.76
N LYS A 579 -0.22 -6.58 35.38
CA LYS A 579 -0.85 -7.74 36.02
C LYS A 579 -1.67 -8.51 34.98
N LEU A 580 -1.24 -9.73 34.68
CA LEU A 580 -1.95 -10.71 33.87
C LEU A 580 -2.71 -11.68 34.79
N ASP A 581 -3.53 -12.55 34.20
CA ASP A 581 -4.38 -13.48 34.95
C ASP A 581 -3.54 -14.53 35.71
N ALA A 582 -2.47 -15.04 35.09
CA ALA A 582 -1.63 -16.09 35.65
C ALA A 582 -0.28 -15.62 36.23
N ARG A 583 0.11 -14.36 36.02
CA ARG A 583 1.41 -13.79 36.47
C ARG A 583 1.43 -12.26 36.49
N ARG A 584 2.54 -11.66 36.92
CA ARG A 584 2.81 -10.22 36.72
C ARG A 584 4.11 -10.01 35.99
N ASP A 585 4.07 -9.21 34.94
CA ASP A 585 5.24 -8.88 34.13
C ASP A 585 5.76 -7.50 34.55
N HIS A 586 7.09 -7.35 34.58
CA HIS A 586 7.76 -6.11 34.96
C HIS A 586 8.73 -5.67 33.86
N ARG A 587 8.90 -4.36 33.70
CA ARG A 587 9.85 -3.75 32.79
C ARG A 587 10.56 -2.60 33.49
N PHE A 588 11.88 -2.65 33.44
CA PHE A 588 12.77 -1.69 34.07
C PHE A 588 13.72 -1.11 33.04
N ILE A 589 13.98 0.20 33.12
CA ILE A 589 14.97 0.90 32.29
C ILE A 589 15.96 1.59 33.20
N TRP A 590 17.23 1.22 33.04
CA TRP A 590 18.38 1.83 33.69
C TRP A 590 19.14 2.72 32.73
N GLU A 591 19.68 3.81 33.26
CA GLU A 591 20.55 4.73 32.54
C GLU A 591 21.92 4.76 33.21
N ALA A 592 23.00 4.71 32.42
CA ALA A 592 24.35 4.75 32.96
C ALA A 592 24.60 6.08 33.68
N ARG A 593 25.21 6.03 34.87
CA ARG A 593 25.45 7.21 35.72
C ARG A 593 26.37 8.24 35.04
N GLU A 594 26.35 9.45 35.57
CA GLU A 594 27.29 10.51 35.15
C GLU A 594 28.75 10.04 35.26
N GLY A 595 29.54 10.32 34.21
CA GLY A 595 30.93 9.90 34.11
C GLY A 595 31.16 8.51 33.51
N ASP A 596 30.10 7.74 33.22
CA ASP A 596 30.24 6.48 32.49
C ASP A 596 30.85 6.72 31.09
N PRO A 597 31.89 5.96 30.68
CA PRO A 597 32.55 6.17 29.40
C PRO A 597 31.65 5.90 28.19
N ARG A 598 30.46 5.33 28.34
CA ARG A 598 29.49 5.12 27.26
C ARG A 598 28.58 6.33 27.05
N ASN A 599 28.51 7.24 28.02
CA ASN A 599 27.80 8.50 27.87
C ASN A 599 28.64 9.50 27.06
N LEU A 600 27.97 10.37 26.30
CA LEU A 600 28.62 11.43 25.54
C LEU A 600 27.72 12.66 25.52
N ASP A 601 28.12 13.73 26.20
CA ASP A 601 27.30 14.94 26.35
C ASP A 601 25.93 14.55 26.96
N GLU A 602 24.81 14.82 26.28
CA GLU A 602 23.47 14.43 26.71
C GLU A 602 23.01 13.05 26.16
N LEU A 603 23.85 12.35 25.39
CA LEU A 603 23.60 10.97 24.94
C LEU A 603 23.90 10.00 26.07
N HIS A 604 22.89 9.26 26.50
CA HIS A 604 23.03 8.32 27.60
C HIS A 604 22.88 6.86 27.16
N PHE A 605 23.75 5.98 27.65
CA PHE A 605 23.63 4.54 27.48
C PHE A 605 22.54 4.00 28.41
N ARG A 606 21.61 3.21 27.87
CA ARG A 606 20.51 2.61 28.62
C ARG A 606 20.44 1.10 28.45
N CYS A 607 20.04 0.44 29.53
CA CYS A 607 19.71 -0.98 29.57
C CYS A 607 18.24 -1.14 29.96
N GLU A 608 17.50 -1.94 29.21
CA GLU A 608 16.13 -2.34 29.51
C GLU A 608 16.12 -3.83 29.85
N VAL A 609 15.51 -4.19 30.98
CA VAL A 609 15.25 -5.60 31.34
C VAL A 609 13.75 -5.82 31.50
N ARG A 610 13.26 -6.93 30.95
CA ARG A 610 11.87 -7.38 31.11
C ARG A 610 11.85 -8.70 31.86
N ILE A 611 10.93 -8.80 32.81
CA ILE A 611 10.68 -9.99 33.63
C ILE A 611 9.24 -10.42 33.39
N ALA A 612 9.01 -11.71 33.13
CA ALA A 612 7.69 -12.31 33.07
C ALA A 612 7.48 -13.21 34.27
N GLY A 613 6.62 -12.79 35.22
CA GLY A 613 6.52 -13.42 36.53
C GLY A 613 7.84 -13.38 37.30
N ASP A 614 8.51 -14.52 37.39
CA ASP A 614 9.80 -14.76 38.06
C ASP A 614 10.96 -15.01 37.08
N GLN A 615 10.74 -14.87 35.77
CA GLN A 615 11.74 -15.19 34.76
C GLN A 615 12.19 -13.95 33.99
N PRO A 616 13.52 -13.69 33.86
CA PRO A 616 14.00 -12.66 32.96
C PRO A 616 13.82 -13.10 31.50
N VAL A 617 13.09 -12.30 30.73
CA VAL A 617 12.67 -12.63 29.37
C VAL A 617 13.28 -11.74 28.30
N ALA A 618 13.95 -10.64 28.66
CA ALA A 618 14.72 -9.84 27.70
C ALA A 618 15.69 -8.89 28.39
N LEU A 619 16.83 -8.66 27.75
CA LEU A 619 17.75 -7.57 28.05
C LEU A 619 18.11 -6.82 26.75
N ARG A 620 17.90 -5.50 26.72
CA ARG A 620 18.20 -4.66 25.55
C ARG A 620 19.09 -3.49 25.93
N ARG A 621 20.10 -3.22 25.10
CA ARG A 621 21.02 -2.07 25.24
C ARG A 621 20.74 -1.08 24.11
N HIS A 622 20.73 0.21 24.41
CA HIS A 622 20.52 1.26 23.41
C HIS A 622 21.02 2.62 23.93
N PHE A 623 21.21 3.57 23.02
CA PHE A 623 21.43 4.97 23.40
C PHE A 623 20.09 5.71 23.48
N LYS A 624 19.90 6.54 24.51
CA LYS A 624 18.86 7.57 24.56
C LYS A 624 19.44 8.87 24.04
N LEU A 625 18.90 9.32 22.92
CA LEU A 625 19.21 10.62 22.34
C LEU A 625 18.53 11.76 23.12
N PRO A 626 19.16 12.95 23.15
CA PRO A 626 18.54 14.13 23.74
C PRO A 626 17.35 14.58 22.91
N GLU A 627 16.21 14.80 23.57
CA GLU A 627 14.97 15.18 22.90
C GLU A 627 15.09 16.55 22.22
N ALA A 628 15.86 17.49 22.79
CA ALA A 628 16.10 18.79 22.18
C ALA A 628 16.84 18.67 20.84
N TRP A 629 17.89 17.83 20.78
CA TRP A 629 18.62 17.59 19.53
C TRP A 629 17.78 16.85 18.50
N GLN A 630 16.99 15.85 18.91
CA GLN A 630 16.05 15.18 18.01
C GLN A 630 15.05 16.16 17.41
N ARG A 631 14.44 17.01 18.26
CA ARG A 631 13.48 18.03 17.81
C ARG A 631 14.08 19.07 16.86
N GLU A 632 15.31 19.53 17.12
CA GLU A 632 16.02 20.46 16.23
C GLU A 632 16.32 19.81 14.87
N ARG A 633 16.67 18.53 14.87
CA ARG A 633 16.97 17.76 13.65
C ARG A 633 15.73 17.45 12.82
N ASP A 634 14.63 17.10 13.49
CA ASP A 634 13.33 16.85 12.89
C ASP A 634 12.63 18.16 12.49
N GLU A 635 13.20 19.32 12.84
CA GLU A 635 12.66 20.61 12.48
C GLU A 635 12.59 20.78 10.96
N SER A 636 11.35 20.96 10.47
CA SER A 636 11.09 21.19 9.05
C SER A 636 10.60 22.60 8.77
N THR A 637 11.30 23.30 7.88
CA THR A 637 10.97 24.66 7.45
C THR A 637 10.28 24.68 6.10
N THR A 638 9.46 25.72 5.85
CA THR A 638 8.81 25.95 4.55
C THR A 638 9.80 25.96 3.38
N LEU A 639 11.02 26.48 3.59
CA LEU A 639 12.05 26.49 2.55
C LEU A 639 12.51 25.08 2.19
N GLN A 640 12.78 24.22 3.18
CA GLN A 640 13.17 22.83 2.95
C GLN A 640 12.04 22.06 2.26
N ALA A 641 10.79 22.21 2.71
CA ALA A 641 9.62 21.64 2.06
C ALA A 641 9.49 22.09 0.59
N THR A 642 9.68 23.39 0.34
CA THR A 642 9.62 23.97 -1.02
C THR A 642 10.73 23.40 -1.92
N LEU A 643 11.97 23.31 -1.44
CA LEU A 643 13.09 22.72 -2.18
C LEU A 643 12.86 21.22 -2.44
N GLY A 644 12.32 20.49 -1.46
CA GLY A 644 11.87 19.11 -1.63
C GLY A 644 10.82 18.97 -2.72
N GLY A 645 9.81 19.86 -2.72
CA GLY A 645 8.79 19.96 -3.76
C GLY A 645 9.34 20.24 -5.15
N LEU A 646 10.28 21.20 -5.28
CA LEU A 646 10.94 21.52 -6.55
C LEU A 646 11.73 20.32 -7.10
N ARG A 647 12.43 19.58 -6.24
CA ARG A 647 13.12 18.35 -6.62
C ARG A 647 12.14 17.31 -7.17
N ILE A 648 11.01 17.10 -6.50
CA ILE A 648 10.00 16.14 -6.95
C ILE A 648 9.37 16.62 -8.27
N ALA A 649 9.03 17.90 -8.39
CA ALA A 649 8.50 18.48 -9.62
C ALA A 649 9.45 18.28 -10.81
N LEU A 650 10.76 18.42 -10.59
CA LEU A 650 11.78 18.13 -11.61
C LEU A 650 11.76 16.65 -12.02
N ILE A 651 11.69 15.72 -11.05
CA ILE A 651 11.61 14.27 -11.32
C ILE A 651 10.36 13.95 -12.15
N VAL A 652 9.21 14.50 -11.78
CA VAL A 652 7.95 14.33 -12.51
C VAL A 652 8.04 14.89 -13.92
N ALA A 653 8.60 16.10 -14.09
CA ALA A 653 8.78 16.71 -15.41
C ALA A 653 9.68 15.85 -16.32
N VAL A 654 10.78 15.31 -15.77
CA VAL A 654 11.66 14.38 -16.49
C VAL A 654 10.91 13.10 -16.86
N ALA A 655 10.17 12.49 -15.93
CA ALA A 655 9.40 11.27 -16.19
C ALA A 655 8.34 11.46 -17.29
N LEU A 656 7.59 12.57 -17.25
CA LEU A 656 6.61 12.92 -18.28
C LEU A 656 7.26 13.19 -19.64
N HIS A 657 8.43 13.83 -19.65
CA HIS A 657 9.20 14.03 -20.88
C HIS A 657 9.70 12.71 -21.47
N LEU A 658 10.22 11.80 -20.64
CA LEU A 658 10.63 10.47 -21.06
C LEU A 658 9.44 9.65 -21.60
N LEU A 659 8.28 9.73 -20.97
CA LEU A 659 7.05 9.12 -21.46
C LEU A 659 6.62 9.69 -22.82
N TYR A 660 6.71 11.01 -22.99
CA TYR A 660 6.45 11.66 -24.28
C TYR A 660 7.41 11.16 -25.37
N LEU A 661 8.71 11.08 -25.07
CA LEU A 661 9.71 10.54 -25.99
C LEU A 661 9.42 9.07 -26.34
N LEU A 662 9.04 8.26 -25.35
CA LEU A 662 8.63 6.87 -25.54
C LEU A 662 7.42 6.78 -26.48
N ILE A 663 6.34 7.54 -26.24
CA ILE A 663 5.16 7.58 -27.11
C ILE A 663 5.54 7.96 -28.55
N ARG A 664 6.42 8.96 -28.72
CA ARG A 664 6.91 9.39 -30.02
C ARG A 664 7.66 8.27 -30.75
N GLN A 665 8.52 7.54 -30.05
CA GLN A 665 9.29 6.44 -30.64
C GLN A 665 8.44 5.20 -30.94
N VAL A 666 7.44 4.91 -30.12
CA VAL A 666 6.47 3.83 -30.40
C VAL A 666 5.67 4.16 -31.68
N ARG A 667 5.28 5.43 -31.87
CA ARG A 667 4.58 5.90 -33.09
C ARG A 667 5.42 5.93 -34.35
N SER A 668 6.75 6.11 -34.23
CA SER A 668 7.67 6.06 -35.37
C SER A 668 8.08 4.62 -35.73
N GLY A 669 7.73 3.64 -34.89
CA GLY A 669 8.16 2.26 -35.06
C GLY A 669 9.64 2.02 -34.76
N GLY A 670 10.34 3.00 -34.18
CA GLY A 670 11.79 2.97 -33.93
C GLY A 670 12.23 2.12 -32.74
N ILE A 671 11.32 1.39 -32.08
CA ILE A 671 11.63 0.55 -30.91
C ILE A 671 11.70 -0.92 -31.31
N SER A 672 12.85 -1.54 -31.05
CA SER A 672 13.06 -2.98 -31.16
C SER A 672 12.59 -3.71 -29.89
N TRP A 673 11.27 -3.90 -29.77
CA TRP A 673 10.64 -4.51 -28.59
C TRP A 673 11.25 -5.86 -28.20
N LEU A 674 11.62 -6.70 -29.17
CA LEU A 674 12.21 -8.02 -28.89
C LEU A 674 13.55 -7.90 -28.15
N SER A 675 14.40 -6.94 -28.52
CA SER A 675 15.69 -6.71 -27.85
C SER A 675 15.49 -6.21 -26.42
N LEU A 676 14.55 -5.28 -26.22
CA LEU A 676 14.21 -4.78 -24.89
C LEU A 676 13.61 -5.87 -24.00
N ILE A 677 12.73 -6.70 -24.54
CA ILE A 677 12.16 -7.85 -23.82
C ILE A 677 13.27 -8.83 -23.44
N LYS A 678 14.22 -9.15 -24.32
CA LYS A 678 15.36 -10.03 -23.99
C LYS A 678 16.20 -9.48 -22.83
N ILE A 679 16.54 -8.18 -22.87
CA ILE A 679 17.30 -7.52 -21.80
C ILE A 679 16.49 -7.52 -20.50
N GLY A 680 15.20 -7.18 -20.58
CA GLY A 680 14.29 -7.17 -19.44
C GLY A 680 14.11 -8.56 -18.83
N THR A 681 13.97 -9.60 -19.64
CA THR A 681 13.89 -11.00 -19.18
C THR A 681 15.19 -11.42 -18.51
N LEU A 682 16.35 -11.08 -19.07
CA LEU A 682 17.63 -11.40 -18.44
C LEU A 682 17.77 -10.70 -17.07
N ALA A 683 17.46 -9.40 -17.00
CA ALA A 683 17.47 -8.66 -15.73
C ALA A 683 16.46 -9.25 -14.73
N GLY A 684 15.26 -9.61 -15.19
CA GLY A 684 14.24 -10.28 -14.39
C GLY A 684 14.70 -11.64 -13.86
N LEU A 685 15.40 -12.43 -14.67
CA LEU A 685 15.98 -13.71 -14.24
C LEU A 685 17.08 -13.50 -13.19
N VAL A 686 17.91 -12.47 -13.31
CA VAL A 686 18.93 -12.14 -12.30
C VAL A 686 18.28 -11.75 -10.97
N VAL A 687 17.24 -10.92 -11.01
CA VAL A 687 16.46 -10.56 -9.80
C VAL A 687 15.77 -11.79 -9.21
N MET A 688 15.21 -12.66 -10.05
CA MET A 688 14.60 -13.92 -9.62
C MET A 688 15.62 -14.86 -8.97
N LEU A 689 16.82 -14.97 -9.51
CA LEU A 689 17.91 -15.75 -8.88
C LEU A 689 18.26 -15.18 -7.51
N GLY A 690 18.33 -13.85 -7.37
CA GLY A 690 18.52 -13.20 -6.06
C GLY A 690 17.40 -13.54 -5.07
N PHE A 691 16.14 -13.52 -5.52
CA PHE A 691 14.99 -13.92 -4.70
C PHE A 691 15.03 -15.41 -4.33
N LEU A 692 15.32 -16.30 -5.29
CA LEU A 692 15.45 -17.74 -5.04
C LEU A 692 16.59 -18.04 -4.07
N ASN A 693 17.68 -17.27 -4.13
CA ASN A 693 18.80 -17.35 -3.19
C ASN A 693 18.45 -16.82 -1.77
N SER A 694 17.31 -16.14 -1.61
CA SER A 694 16.80 -15.69 -0.32
C SER A 694 15.72 -16.60 0.28
N LEU A 695 15.30 -17.64 -0.45
CA LEU A 695 14.40 -18.64 0.11
C LEU A 695 15.14 -19.49 1.14
N PRO A 696 14.48 -19.85 2.27
CA PRO A 696 15.08 -20.64 3.34
C PRO A 696 15.41 -22.08 2.93
#